data_AF-A0A218KNB4-F1
#
_entry.id   AF-A0A218KNB4-F1
#
_cell.length_a   1.000
_cell.length_b   1.000
_cell.length_c   1.000
_cell.angle_alpha   90.00
_cell.angle_beta   90.00
_cell.angle_gamma   90.00
#
_symmetry.space_group_name_H-M   'P 1'
#
loop_
_entity.id
_entity.type
_entity.pdbx_description
1 polymer ?
#
loop_
_entity_poly.entity_id
_entity_poly.type
_entity_poly.pdbx_seq_one_letter_code
_entity_poly.pdbx_strand_id
1 'polypeptide(L)'
;MAINRQANKGITKEDYFNNNGKGFDSPYIIKINDLNIKVEVYSHNLRASKIAKAESEIRETASNFKSAFGLERSGSEQTFKIYMFDDKADYTNLGGNEDFDFRLGNEGGKIYYRGEPGKFVEMFVYQQGGVYNLQHEFAHGLTYYATGGKSLPTVLMEGIADYFEHHSDHKFNSQGSSIDRTEGSKLDLSKILNLEYSANSEENSLVYKTGQALVMYLQEKHPNLLSDYLSALGAGDSGKSQNFLNQITQHNDDFKDWLSSNNTETAMREINALQVTKGEYIATKKEVVDGEIKDVSYYRANIEKMNGDEVGSFSPVEHTSFHDVIRATNKATGDLLQISKGEYSFLKVVSTLDGKYKITYSNKDGGEYKDSQEYKKQVVKLLSKYDENIKQTYDDGLKDLNQQRPVKYAEINAEYREGKISYEEYSDKHRSIPSWYEKSKSSLLDEMIKTGLKQVKATKGTDAEKILEELICIDPNLIRSASHIDLQEGKIFTLKALGQGMDGALSLYDGNTKLGELLSETGLFKQVEGSNKESFFFGDTLHGLYVKYDGGAYMAITKEGGQYKASLIDGRKVQSDEYFDKPHLHENELLSPSVNHIQQEDLESLLLKDTEILDHKDSKHAQYSDEQKASGVIVEKGRLLDNKGTDRTDDDVHEAVVKQGDEALHAFKNMGFYVREEVMDEAGNVTHESALFIHDYGANVRFQFPNSITHLKLVQKGGEYKLVPATRDGNEHPEGMPDISDEYRYIDPVFAHEYETREYSHKHVNIGLINFDKYSPGKLFAVKHDPNDYSIQRNSSGEIVRSNGQAYFTKVKLFDGDEEVGMLSNNFHNFKGKIFFSADYNYSYNDFLASVSPQVEVEDMEDGSKKITFDQGKGDIGDTNRGYTDHQRIFTKGKQAETQKQQVSKEQDNPEYDTPESFSYGTPGVIAQVASDAWSGISDWWSGSKQEEKSEAKIVTESKTHSGQSSLRGLAGMSRDDEMQSDQPQQGLSKSTRPVAHKQEQVVLKDTILKIEKSRDQDSDGKHKVNVVIDYNDIKSLYHRAEGADKQSVLKFWHKLHASEYKVGVLPEEKYYFKDSKFVIHDSDAKKLVVLPADKISIKIMKLGADYDLVITNENGKVIGDVSRVDHLNYELLSDASGFSLETFDSIELSDLHSEYDSYLISGLGGKMFDCPSYHNHDHDLI
;
A
#
# COMPACT_ATOMS: atom_id res chain seq x y z
N MET A 1 -22.44 3.35 -19.60
CA MET A 1 -23.50 4.35 -19.32
C MET A 1 -22.85 5.54 -18.62
N ALA A 2 -23.20 6.77 -19.00
CA ALA A 2 -22.58 7.98 -18.43
C ALA A 2 -23.37 8.50 -17.21
N ILE A 3 -23.01 8.06 -16.01
CA ILE A 3 -23.50 8.60 -14.73
C ILE A 3 -22.33 8.61 -13.74
N ASN A 4 -21.67 9.77 -13.57
CA ASN A 4 -20.94 10.23 -12.36
C ASN A 4 -20.01 11.43 -12.66
N ARG A 5 -20.60 12.59 -12.98
CA ARG A 5 -19.93 13.91 -12.94
C ARG A 5 -20.77 15.00 -12.25
N GLN A 6 -21.81 14.64 -11.49
CA GLN A 6 -22.74 15.59 -10.86
C GLN A 6 -22.64 15.72 -9.33
N ALA A 7 -21.81 14.91 -8.65
CA ALA A 7 -21.78 14.88 -7.17
C ALA A 7 -21.22 16.15 -6.50
N ASN A 8 -20.34 16.90 -7.18
CA ASN A 8 -19.55 17.96 -6.52
C ASN A 8 -20.02 19.41 -6.76
N LYS A 9 -21.21 19.64 -7.34
CA LYS A 9 -21.76 21.00 -7.52
C LYS A 9 -22.55 21.46 -6.30
N GLY A 10 -21.97 22.38 -5.52
CA GLY A 10 -22.67 23.14 -4.48
C GLY A 10 -22.00 23.24 -3.11
N ILE A 11 -20.77 22.74 -2.91
CA ILE A 11 -20.02 22.96 -1.66
C ILE A 11 -19.18 24.22 -1.83
N THR A 12 -19.59 25.32 -1.22
CA THR A 12 -18.81 26.55 -1.29
C THR A 12 -17.55 26.47 -0.44
N LYS A 13 -16.57 27.33 -0.73
CA LYS A 13 -15.41 27.57 0.15
C LYS A 13 -15.84 27.78 1.61
N GLU A 14 -16.86 28.60 1.86
CA GLU A 14 -17.34 28.88 3.21
C GLU A 14 -18.00 27.67 3.89
N ASP A 15 -18.61 26.76 3.11
CA ASP A 15 -19.14 25.47 3.61
C ASP A 15 -18.06 24.44 3.92
N TYR A 16 -16.86 24.54 3.35
CA TYR A 16 -15.71 23.72 3.76
C TYR A 16 -15.02 24.31 5.00
N PHE A 17 -14.73 25.61 4.96
CA PHE A 17 -14.00 26.30 6.03
C PHE A 17 -14.79 26.49 7.35
N ASN A 18 -16.10 26.22 7.41
CA ASN A 18 -16.92 26.33 8.63
C ASN A 18 -17.64 25.03 9.06
N ASN A 19 -17.27 23.86 8.53
CA ASN A 19 -18.13 22.67 8.55
C ASN A 19 -18.07 21.81 9.84
N ASN A 20 -18.40 22.38 11.01
CA ASN A 20 -18.54 21.64 12.29
C ASN A 20 -17.41 20.62 12.61
N GLY A 21 -16.16 20.93 12.23
CA GLY A 21 -15.03 20.00 12.38
C GLY A 21 -14.81 19.03 11.20
N LYS A 22 -15.14 19.44 9.96
CA LYS A 22 -14.72 18.79 8.70
C LYS A 22 -13.93 19.72 7.76
N GLY A 23 -13.34 20.79 8.29
CA GLY A 23 -12.54 21.76 7.56
C GLY A 23 -11.26 22.14 8.32
N PHE A 24 -10.44 23.03 7.75
CA PHE A 24 -9.22 23.49 8.40
C PHE A 24 -9.49 24.26 9.70
N ASP A 25 -8.70 23.94 10.72
CA ASP A 25 -8.78 24.55 12.05
C ASP A 25 -8.24 25.99 12.08
N SER A 26 -8.32 26.64 13.25
CA SER A 26 -7.64 27.91 13.49
C SER A 26 -6.12 27.76 13.25
N PRO A 27 -5.48 28.67 12.49
CA PRO A 27 -4.15 28.42 11.98
C PRO A 27 -3.08 28.39 13.07
N TYR A 28 -2.14 27.46 12.94
CA TYR A 28 -0.89 27.49 13.70
C TYR A 28 0.01 28.62 13.18
N ILE A 29 0.61 29.40 14.09
CA ILE A 29 1.31 30.64 13.74
C ILE A 29 2.82 30.50 13.97
N ILE A 30 3.58 30.42 12.87
CA ILE A 30 5.05 30.37 12.90
C ILE A 30 5.60 31.78 12.62
N LYS A 31 6.60 32.22 13.39
CA LYS A 31 7.24 33.53 13.22
C LYS A 31 8.70 33.41 12.80
N ILE A 32 9.03 33.99 11.65
CA ILE A 32 10.36 34.08 11.06
C ILE A 32 10.85 35.51 11.27
N ASN A 33 11.28 35.79 12.50
CA ASN A 33 11.64 37.14 12.95
C ASN A 33 12.73 37.79 12.09
N ASP A 34 13.64 36.99 11.53
CA ASP A 34 14.79 37.42 10.75
C ASP A 34 14.43 38.05 9.40
N LEU A 35 13.33 37.60 8.78
CA LEU A 35 12.81 38.12 7.51
C LEU A 35 11.58 39.02 7.69
N ASN A 36 11.03 39.07 8.92
CA ASN A 36 9.75 39.73 9.23
C ASN A 36 8.55 39.03 8.55
N ILE A 37 8.56 37.70 8.53
CA ILE A 37 7.49 36.87 7.95
C ILE A 37 6.73 36.15 9.07
N LYS A 38 5.40 36.17 8.99
CA LYS A 38 4.47 35.35 9.76
C LYS A 38 3.88 34.30 8.82
N VAL A 39 3.92 33.02 9.20
CA VAL A 39 3.30 31.93 8.44
C VAL A 39 2.08 31.44 9.21
N GLU A 40 0.94 31.34 8.52
CA GLU A 40 -0.33 30.85 9.03
C GLU A 40 -0.59 29.47 8.40
N VAL A 41 -0.44 28.41 9.19
CA VAL A 41 -0.62 27.02 8.75
C VAL A 41 -2.02 26.57 9.08
N TYR A 42 -2.83 26.31 8.06
CA TYR A 42 -4.19 25.79 8.12
C TYR A 42 -4.17 24.30 7.81
N SER A 43 -4.73 23.49 8.70
CA SER A 43 -4.72 22.03 8.63
C SER A 43 -5.94 21.46 9.37
N HIS A 44 -6.35 20.24 9.06
CA HIS A 44 -7.46 19.58 9.76
C HIS A 44 -6.92 18.57 10.78
N ASN A 45 -7.13 18.80 12.09
CA ASN A 45 -6.73 17.91 13.19
C ASN A 45 -5.27 17.38 13.12
N LEU A 46 -4.32 18.17 12.58
CA LEU A 46 -2.94 17.74 12.40
C LEU A 46 -2.27 17.46 13.76
N ARG A 47 -1.54 16.33 13.86
CA ARG A 47 -0.82 15.95 15.08
C ARG A 47 0.23 17.02 15.44
N ALA A 48 0.39 17.29 16.73
CA ALA A 48 1.36 18.28 17.21
C ALA A 48 2.81 17.99 16.78
N SER A 49 3.18 16.71 16.63
CA SER A 49 4.47 16.27 16.07
C SER A 49 4.65 16.68 14.61
N LYS A 50 3.63 16.46 13.75
CA LYS A 50 3.65 16.88 12.34
C LYS A 50 3.70 18.41 12.20
N ILE A 51 2.99 19.16 13.05
CA ILE A 51 3.10 20.63 13.10
C ILE A 51 4.53 21.07 13.46
N ALA A 52 5.16 20.43 14.45
CA ALA A 52 6.53 20.75 14.84
C ALA A 52 7.56 20.42 13.74
N LYS A 53 7.36 19.33 12.99
CA LYS A 53 8.19 18.98 11.81
C LYS A 53 8.07 20.06 10.72
N ALA A 54 6.84 20.40 10.33
CA ALA A 54 6.58 21.46 9.35
C ALA A 54 7.13 22.83 9.80
N GLU A 55 7.06 23.17 11.09
CA GLU A 55 7.71 24.37 11.63
C GLU A 55 9.24 24.33 11.47
N SER A 56 9.87 23.17 11.65
CA SER A 56 11.31 23.00 11.43
C SER A 56 11.68 23.24 9.97
N GLU A 57 11.00 22.56 9.04
CA GLU A 57 11.21 22.67 7.59
C GLU A 57 11.06 24.12 7.09
N ILE A 58 9.98 24.80 7.50
CA ILE A 58 9.73 26.22 7.18
C ILE A 58 10.85 27.14 7.70
N ARG A 59 11.35 26.89 8.92
CA ARG A 59 12.43 27.70 9.52
C ARG A 59 13.78 27.46 8.87
N GLU A 60 14.07 26.21 8.54
CA GLU A 60 15.29 25.79 7.85
C GLU A 60 15.35 26.41 6.44
N THR A 61 14.31 26.21 5.62
CA THR A 61 14.26 26.79 4.27
C THR A 61 14.39 28.30 4.29
N ALA A 62 13.76 29.01 5.24
CA ALA A 62 13.95 30.46 5.39
C ALA A 62 15.40 30.86 5.74
N SER A 63 16.08 30.09 6.59
CA SER A 63 17.48 30.31 6.96
C SER A 63 18.41 30.10 5.77
N ASN A 64 18.24 28.97 5.07
CA ASN A 64 19.07 28.57 3.94
C ASN A 64 18.88 29.52 2.75
N PHE A 65 17.63 29.90 2.43
CA PHE A 65 17.32 30.90 1.40
C PHE A 65 17.97 32.25 1.70
N LYS A 66 17.86 32.72 2.95
CA LYS A 66 18.50 33.97 3.39
C LYS A 66 20.02 33.92 3.26
N SER A 67 20.63 32.77 3.55
CA SER A 67 22.08 32.57 3.42
C SER A 67 22.54 32.54 1.96
N ALA A 68 21.81 31.86 1.07
CA ALA A 68 22.15 31.72 -0.35
C ALA A 68 21.93 33.02 -1.16
N PHE A 69 20.84 33.74 -0.88
CA PHE A 69 20.39 34.89 -1.69
C PHE A 69 20.39 36.24 -0.96
N GLY A 70 21.09 36.34 0.18
CA GLY A 70 21.30 37.60 0.90
C GLY A 70 20.02 38.33 1.33
N LEU A 71 18.92 37.59 1.52
CA LEU A 71 17.57 38.15 1.60
C LEU A 71 17.40 39.11 2.78
N GLU A 72 17.08 40.38 2.47
CA GLU A 72 16.91 41.41 3.49
C GLU A 72 15.57 41.32 4.25
N ARG A 73 15.58 41.81 5.49
CA ARG A 73 14.40 41.91 6.35
C ARG A 73 13.46 43.02 5.87
N SER A 74 12.20 42.69 5.59
CA SER A 74 11.19 43.69 5.22
C SER A 74 10.89 44.68 6.35
N GLY A 75 10.69 45.94 5.99
CA GLY A 75 10.22 47.01 6.88
C GLY A 75 8.78 46.81 7.39
N SER A 76 8.00 45.89 6.83
CA SER A 76 6.65 45.52 7.28
C SER A 76 6.44 44.00 7.33
N GLU A 77 5.69 43.51 8.33
CA GLU A 77 5.42 42.08 8.49
C GLU A 77 4.64 41.55 7.27
N GLN A 78 5.17 40.51 6.62
CA GLN A 78 4.47 39.79 5.54
C GLN A 78 3.76 38.56 6.12
N THR A 79 2.60 38.20 5.55
CA THR A 79 1.88 36.98 5.95
C THR A 79 1.84 35.97 4.81
N PHE A 80 2.39 34.79 5.06
CA PHE A 80 2.25 33.64 4.16
C PHE A 80 1.20 32.69 4.76
N LYS A 81 0.42 32.03 3.92
CA LYS A 81 -0.60 31.06 4.32
C LYS A 81 -0.30 29.73 3.67
N ILE A 82 -0.38 28.66 4.44
CA ILE A 82 -0.18 27.29 3.95
C ILE A 82 -1.43 26.50 4.29
N TYR A 83 -2.06 25.91 3.29
CA TYR A 83 -3.23 25.04 3.43
C TYR A 83 -2.78 23.60 3.22
N MET A 84 -2.79 22.80 4.29
CA MET A 84 -2.30 21.43 4.34
C MET A 84 -3.47 20.44 4.33
N PHE A 85 -3.78 19.88 3.16
CA PHE A 85 -4.82 18.87 2.99
C PHE A 85 -4.42 17.51 3.62
N ASP A 86 -5.43 16.70 3.94
CA ASP A 86 -5.23 15.40 4.60
C ASP A 86 -4.54 14.37 3.70
N ASP A 87 -4.79 14.39 2.40
CA ASP A 87 -4.03 13.62 1.41
C ASP A 87 -4.08 14.25 0.00
N LYS A 88 -3.42 13.60 -0.98
CA LYS A 88 -3.42 14.01 -2.39
C LYS A 88 -4.82 14.02 -3.02
N ALA A 89 -5.71 13.10 -2.64
CA ALA A 89 -7.05 13.03 -3.22
C ALA A 89 -7.92 14.20 -2.73
N ASP A 90 -7.83 14.56 -1.45
CA ASP A 90 -8.49 15.73 -0.89
C ASP A 90 -7.94 17.02 -1.52
N TYR A 91 -6.61 17.12 -1.71
CA TYR A 91 -5.98 18.22 -2.47
C TYR A 91 -6.54 18.36 -3.89
N THR A 92 -6.50 17.31 -4.69
CA THR A 92 -6.93 17.33 -6.11
C THR A 92 -8.44 17.53 -6.24
N ASN A 93 -9.26 16.84 -5.45
CA ASN A 93 -10.71 16.83 -5.67
C ASN A 93 -11.46 17.98 -4.98
N LEU A 94 -11.00 18.42 -3.79
CA LEU A 94 -11.60 19.56 -3.10
C LEU A 94 -11.00 20.88 -3.61
N GLY A 95 -9.68 20.94 -3.76
CA GLY A 95 -8.99 22.12 -4.32
C GLY A 95 -9.17 22.29 -5.84
N GLY A 96 -9.42 21.21 -6.57
CA GLY A 96 -9.74 21.25 -8.00
C GLY A 96 -11.20 21.59 -8.33
N ASN A 97 -12.09 21.62 -7.34
CA ASN A 97 -13.51 21.92 -7.57
C ASN A 97 -13.71 23.38 -8.02
N GLU A 98 -14.57 23.59 -9.03
CA GLU A 98 -14.95 24.91 -9.56
C GLU A 98 -15.47 25.84 -8.46
N ASP A 99 -16.17 25.30 -7.44
CA ASP A 99 -16.75 26.07 -6.33
C ASP A 99 -15.71 26.62 -5.32
N PHE A 100 -14.44 26.18 -5.41
CA PHE A 100 -13.34 26.62 -4.53
C PHE A 100 -12.38 27.64 -5.17
N ASP A 101 -12.40 27.78 -6.50
CA ASP A 101 -11.55 28.65 -7.35
C ASP A 101 -10.02 28.50 -7.14
N PHE A 102 -9.56 27.40 -6.50
CA PHE A 102 -8.13 27.10 -6.34
C PHE A 102 -7.53 26.32 -7.50
N ARG A 103 -8.33 25.65 -8.35
CA ARG A 103 -7.88 24.93 -9.56
C ARG A 103 -6.67 24.02 -9.31
N LEU A 104 -6.67 23.32 -8.18
CA LEU A 104 -5.62 22.33 -7.86
C LEU A 104 -5.82 21.09 -8.75
N GLY A 105 -4.71 20.46 -9.15
CA GLY A 105 -4.70 19.30 -10.03
C GLY A 105 -3.87 18.15 -9.44
N ASN A 106 -3.07 17.51 -10.30
CA ASN A 106 -2.22 16.37 -9.94
C ASN A 106 -0.81 16.77 -9.43
N GLU A 107 -0.50 18.07 -9.41
CA GLU A 107 0.77 18.63 -8.93
C GLU A 107 1.06 18.34 -7.45
N GLY A 108 2.34 18.40 -7.04
CA GLY A 108 2.78 18.09 -5.67
C GLY A 108 2.46 19.18 -4.64
N GLY A 109 2.29 20.41 -5.11
CA GLY A 109 1.89 21.58 -4.36
C GLY A 109 1.56 22.71 -5.33
N LYS A 110 1.03 23.83 -4.81
CA LYS A 110 0.75 25.00 -5.64
C LYS A 110 0.80 26.30 -4.85
N ILE A 111 1.39 27.30 -5.46
CA ILE A 111 1.48 28.67 -4.94
C ILE A 111 0.61 29.66 -5.73
N TYR A 112 -0.05 30.54 -4.98
CA TYR A 112 -0.76 31.72 -5.49
C TYR A 112 -0.19 33.00 -4.88
N TYR A 113 0.28 33.90 -5.75
CA TYR A 113 0.76 35.23 -5.35
C TYR A 113 -0.25 36.32 -5.73
N ARG A 114 -0.82 37.02 -4.74
CA ARG A 114 -1.75 38.15 -4.96
C ARG A 114 -1.03 39.49 -4.88
N GLY A 115 -1.01 40.23 -5.99
CA GLY A 115 -0.07 41.32 -6.24
C GLY A 115 -0.29 42.71 -5.59
N GLU A 116 -1.14 42.91 -4.58
CA GLU A 116 -1.52 44.25 -4.06
C GLU A 116 -1.26 44.51 -2.54
N PRO A 117 -0.96 45.76 -2.11
CA PRO A 117 -0.41 46.06 -0.77
C PRO A 117 -1.15 45.42 0.42
N GLY A 118 -0.41 44.62 1.21
CA GLY A 118 -0.99 43.67 2.18
C GLY A 118 -0.99 42.22 1.68
N LYS A 119 -0.01 41.87 0.84
CA LYS A 119 0.01 40.66 0.00
C LYS A 119 0.13 39.38 0.83
N PHE A 120 -0.84 38.50 0.66
CA PHE A 120 -0.76 37.12 1.12
C PHE A 120 -0.18 36.26 -0.01
N VAL A 121 0.84 35.46 0.32
CA VAL A 121 1.20 34.27 -0.46
C VAL A 121 0.32 33.14 0.07
N GLU A 122 -0.40 32.45 -0.80
CA GLU A 122 -1.21 31.28 -0.45
C GLU A 122 -0.57 30.04 -1.08
N MET A 123 -0.15 29.08 -0.26
CA MET A 123 0.43 27.80 -0.67
C MET A 123 -0.54 26.68 -0.33
N PHE A 124 -0.64 25.69 -1.20
CA PHE A 124 -1.51 24.52 -1.06
C PHE A 124 -0.63 23.28 -1.19
N VAL A 125 -0.67 22.42 -0.18
CA VAL A 125 0.17 21.20 -0.06
C VAL A 125 -0.66 20.11 0.63
N TYR A 126 -0.20 18.88 0.65
CA TYR A 126 -0.91 17.76 1.28
C TYR A 126 0.01 16.87 2.11
N GLN A 127 -0.57 16.10 3.03
CA GLN A 127 0.17 15.11 3.79
C GLN A 127 0.48 13.88 2.92
N GLN A 128 1.71 13.40 3.04
CA GLN A 128 2.19 12.13 2.49
C GLN A 128 3.34 11.68 3.42
N GLY A 129 2.98 11.04 4.54
CA GLY A 129 3.87 10.86 5.68
C GLY A 129 4.12 12.21 6.38
N GLY A 130 5.10 12.97 5.87
CA GLY A 130 5.30 14.39 6.17
C GLY A 130 4.31 15.31 5.42
N VAL A 131 4.70 16.55 5.18
CA VAL A 131 3.97 17.48 4.30
C VAL A 131 4.73 17.56 2.97
N TYR A 132 4.10 17.10 1.89
CA TYR A 132 4.75 16.96 0.59
C TYR A 132 5.01 18.31 -0.06
N ASN A 133 6.19 18.46 -0.69
CA ASN A 133 6.67 19.68 -1.35
C ASN A 133 6.62 20.96 -0.49
N LEU A 134 6.66 20.84 0.85
CA LEU A 134 6.52 22.02 1.73
C LEU A 134 7.68 23.00 1.56
N GLN A 135 8.92 22.51 1.40
CA GLN A 135 10.09 23.38 1.27
C GLN A 135 10.14 24.02 -0.14
N HIS A 136 9.74 23.27 -1.17
CA HIS A 136 9.55 23.72 -2.56
C HIS A 136 8.57 24.88 -2.67
N GLU A 137 7.32 24.70 -2.24
CA GLU A 137 6.29 25.74 -2.29
C GLU A 137 6.65 26.94 -1.41
N PHE A 138 7.30 26.70 -0.27
CA PHE A 138 7.77 27.78 0.59
C PHE A 138 8.92 28.58 -0.04
N ALA A 139 9.83 27.92 -0.77
CA ALA A 139 10.88 28.56 -1.54
C ALA A 139 10.34 29.41 -2.70
N HIS A 140 9.26 28.99 -3.38
CA HIS A 140 8.55 29.86 -4.32
C HIS A 140 8.03 31.14 -3.65
N GLY A 141 7.47 31.02 -2.44
CA GLY A 141 6.99 32.18 -1.67
C GLY A 141 8.10 33.15 -1.29
N LEU A 142 9.24 32.63 -0.84
CA LEU A 142 10.44 33.42 -0.57
C LEU A 142 11.00 34.08 -1.83
N THR A 143 10.94 33.39 -2.98
CA THR A 143 11.35 33.93 -4.29
C THR A 143 10.47 35.10 -4.71
N TYR A 144 9.13 34.97 -4.65
CA TYR A 144 8.22 36.09 -4.91
C TYR A 144 8.40 37.25 -3.93
N TYR A 145 8.73 36.97 -2.67
CA TYR A 145 9.06 38.01 -1.69
C TYR A 145 10.37 38.73 -2.07
N ALA A 146 11.43 38.01 -2.46
CA ALA A 146 12.69 38.58 -2.92
C ALA A 146 12.55 39.46 -4.18
N THR A 147 11.72 39.04 -5.15
CA THR A 147 11.51 39.79 -6.41
C THR A 147 10.43 40.88 -6.31
N GLY A 148 9.82 41.08 -5.14
CA GLY A 148 8.67 41.99 -4.99
C GLY A 148 7.44 41.59 -5.80
N GLY A 149 7.34 40.32 -6.20
CA GLY A 149 6.27 39.78 -7.04
C GLY A 149 6.53 39.82 -8.55
N LYS A 150 7.79 39.97 -8.97
CA LYS A 150 8.18 39.87 -10.40
C LYS A 150 8.46 38.41 -10.76
N SER A 151 8.01 38.00 -11.95
CA SER A 151 8.32 36.67 -12.49
C SER A 151 9.77 36.58 -12.95
N LEU A 152 10.33 35.39 -12.78
CA LEU A 152 11.54 34.90 -13.44
C LEU A 152 11.14 34.14 -14.73
N PRO A 153 12.11 33.68 -15.54
CA PRO A 153 11.94 32.49 -16.38
C PRO A 153 11.54 31.27 -15.54
N THR A 154 10.61 30.45 -16.04
CA THR A 154 10.01 29.31 -15.32
C THR A 154 11.08 28.35 -14.77
N VAL A 155 12.09 28.01 -15.58
CA VAL A 155 13.24 27.18 -15.18
C VAL A 155 14.01 27.71 -13.97
N LEU A 156 14.16 29.03 -13.83
CA LEU A 156 14.81 29.60 -12.64
C LEU A 156 13.88 29.64 -11.42
N MET A 157 12.56 29.65 -11.63
CA MET A 157 11.58 29.58 -10.53
C MET A 157 11.59 28.18 -9.91
N GLU A 158 11.42 27.15 -10.74
CA GLU A 158 11.45 25.75 -10.27
C GLU A 158 12.84 25.34 -9.80
N GLY A 159 13.90 25.73 -10.52
CA GLY A 159 15.26 25.41 -10.13
C GLY A 159 15.68 25.98 -8.77
N ILE A 160 15.11 27.12 -8.34
CA ILE A 160 15.33 27.65 -6.99
C ILE A 160 14.56 26.82 -5.95
N ALA A 161 13.33 26.40 -6.26
CA ALA A 161 12.51 25.63 -5.36
C ALA A 161 13.06 24.20 -5.15
N ASP A 162 13.39 23.49 -6.24
CA ASP A 162 14.07 22.18 -6.22
C ASP A 162 15.43 22.26 -5.49
N TYR A 163 16.14 23.38 -5.59
CA TYR A 163 17.41 23.58 -4.88
C TYR A 163 17.23 23.66 -3.36
N PHE A 164 16.06 24.10 -2.87
CA PHE A 164 15.78 24.15 -1.43
C PHE A 164 15.10 22.90 -0.87
N GLU A 165 14.20 22.27 -1.63
CA GLU A 165 13.62 20.96 -1.28
C GLU A 165 14.73 19.91 -1.05
N HIS A 166 15.84 20.01 -1.77
CA HIS A 166 16.98 19.08 -1.67
C HIS A 166 18.23 19.67 -1.00
N HIS A 167 18.13 20.79 -0.28
CA HIS A 167 19.28 21.48 0.32
C HIS A 167 19.82 20.78 1.58
N SER A 168 18.92 20.34 2.45
CA SER A 168 19.19 19.68 3.73
C SER A 168 19.74 18.27 3.56
N ASP A 169 19.27 17.56 2.52
CA ASP A 169 19.64 16.18 2.24
C ASP A 169 21.14 15.99 1.97
N HIS A 170 21.82 17.03 1.46
CA HIS A 170 23.18 16.93 0.88
C HIS A 170 23.32 15.85 -0.22
N LYS A 171 22.19 15.26 -0.66
CA LYS A 171 22.06 14.28 -1.75
C LYS A 171 22.14 14.99 -3.10
N PHE A 172 23.37 15.39 -3.46
CA PHE A 172 23.73 15.60 -4.85
C PHE A 172 23.18 14.39 -5.65
N ASN A 173 22.39 14.66 -6.70
CA ASN A 173 21.72 13.67 -7.58
C ASN A 173 20.27 13.20 -7.24
N SER A 174 19.51 13.82 -6.31
CA SER A 174 18.10 13.40 -6.06
C SER A 174 17.13 13.62 -7.24
N GLN A 175 17.28 14.72 -7.99
CA GLN A 175 16.49 15.04 -9.20
C GLN A 175 17.39 15.54 -10.35
N GLY A 176 18.20 16.57 -10.07
CA GLY A 176 18.91 17.38 -11.07
C GLY A 176 20.05 16.69 -11.82
N SER A 177 20.59 15.58 -11.32
CA SER A 177 21.61 14.81 -12.05
C SER A 177 21.05 14.11 -13.28
N SER A 178 19.75 13.81 -13.30
CA SER A 178 19.12 13.12 -14.43
C SER A 178 18.99 13.97 -15.70
N ILE A 179 19.41 15.25 -15.67
CA ILE A 179 19.58 16.09 -16.88
C ILE A 179 20.52 15.42 -17.89
N ASP A 180 21.55 14.69 -17.44
CA ASP A 180 22.51 13.96 -18.30
C ASP A 180 21.84 12.88 -19.16
N ARG A 181 20.80 12.25 -18.60
CA ARG A 181 19.94 11.22 -19.18
C ARG A 181 18.71 11.78 -19.90
N THR A 182 18.63 13.11 -20.09
CA THR A 182 17.61 13.78 -20.91
C THR A 182 18.23 14.54 -22.09
N GLU A 183 17.40 15.02 -23.01
CA GLU A 183 17.84 15.94 -24.07
C GLU A 183 18.36 17.28 -23.52
N GLY A 184 18.07 17.62 -22.26
CA GLY A 184 18.52 18.84 -21.58
C GLY A 184 20.03 19.02 -21.56
N SER A 185 20.77 17.92 -21.45
CA SER A 185 22.24 17.86 -21.54
C SER A 185 22.82 18.48 -22.83
N LYS A 186 22.03 18.54 -23.91
CA LYS A 186 22.44 19.06 -25.22
C LYS A 186 21.98 20.50 -25.47
N LEU A 187 21.11 21.04 -24.61
CA LEU A 187 20.58 22.39 -24.76
C LEU A 187 21.63 23.45 -24.41
N ASP A 188 21.47 24.62 -25.01
CA ASP A 188 22.22 25.82 -24.65
C ASP A 188 21.47 26.56 -23.53
N LEU A 189 22.17 27.33 -22.69
CA LEU A 189 21.55 28.11 -21.61
C LEU A 189 20.45 29.06 -22.12
N SER A 190 20.60 29.58 -23.35
CA SER A 190 19.58 30.39 -24.01
C SER A 190 18.30 29.62 -24.37
N LYS A 191 18.38 28.29 -24.55
CA LYS A 191 17.21 27.42 -24.75
C LYS A 191 16.62 26.98 -23.41
N ILE A 192 17.48 26.62 -22.46
CA ILE A 192 17.10 26.25 -21.09
C ILE A 192 16.29 27.38 -20.43
N LEU A 193 16.78 28.63 -20.49
CA LEU A 193 16.06 29.79 -19.95
C LEU A 193 14.73 30.14 -20.67
N ASN A 194 14.42 29.48 -21.79
CA ASN A 194 13.16 29.64 -22.53
C ASN A 194 12.26 28.37 -22.46
N LEU A 195 12.61 27.37 -21.64
CA LEU A 195 11.67 26.28 -21.36
C LEU A 195 10.55 26.80 -20.45
N GLU A 196 9.32 26.46 -20.82
CA GLU A 196 8.09 26.80 -20.11
C GLU A 196 7.27 25.53 -19.89
N TYR A 197 6.26 25.60 -19.02
CA TYR A 197 5.33 24.51 -18.83
C TYR A 197 4.50 24.22 -20.08
N SER A 198 4.28 22.95 -20.36
CA SER A 198 3.41 22.47 -21.44
C SER A 198 2.46 21.37 -20.95
N ALA A 199 1.63 20.85 -21.86
CA ALA A 199 0.78 19.70 -21.60
C ALA A 199 1.55 18.35 -21.63
N ASN A 200 2.87 18.37 -21.80
CA ASN A 200 3.73 17.19 -21.82
C ASN A 200 4.52 17.10 -20.50
N SER A 201 4.33 16.03 -19.73
CA SER A 201 5.01 15.82 -18.44
C SER A 201 6.53 15.67 -18.59
N GLU A 202 7.02 15.21 -19.74
CA GLU A 202 8.46 15.08 -20.01
C GLU A 202 9.12 16.45 -20.20
N GLU A 203 8.46 17.36 -20.92
CA GLU A 203 8.89 18.76 -21.08
C GLU A 203 8.83 19.50 -19.74
N ASN A 204 7.78 19.27 -18.94
CA ASN A 204 7.70 19.82 -17.58
C ASN A 204 8.83 19.27 -16.70
N SER A 205 9.08 17.96 -16.70
CA SER A 205 10.21 17.35 -15.97
C SER A 205 11.56 17.93 -16.39
N LEU A 206 11.71 18.32 -17.65
CA LEU A 206 12.90 19.00 -18.17
C LEU A 206 13.08 20.40 -17.57
N VAL A 207 12.00 21.15 -17.30
CA VAL A 207 12.03 22.47 -16.63
C VAL A 207 12.67 22.35 -15.25
N TYR A 208 12.15 21.46 -14.39
CA TYR A 208 12.67 21.18 -13.05
C TYR A 208 14.16 20.78 -13.10
N LYS A 209 14.48 19.71 -13.85
CA LYS A 209 15.83 19.12 -13.91
C LYS A 209 16.88 20.07 -14.46
N THR A 210 16.57 20.81 -15.54
CA THR A 210 17.49 21.82 -16.09
C THR A 210 17.60 23.04 -15.19
N GLY A 211 16.54 23.40 -14.48
CA GLY A 211 16.49 24.48 -13.50
C GLY A 211 17.40 24.21 -12.31
N GLN A 212 17.20 23.07 -11.64
CA GLN A 212 17.98 22.70 -10.46
C GLN A 212 19.48 22.63 -10.80
N ALA A 213 19.85 21.97 -11.90
CA ALA A 213 21.23 21.89 -12.36
C ALA A 213 21.85 23.27 -12.66
N LEU A 214 21.10 24.18 -13.28
CA LEU A 214 21.54 25.55 -13.53
C LEU A 214 21.71 26.35 -12.24
N VAL A 215 20.78 26.24 -11.29
CA VAL A 215 20.87 26.93 -9.99
C VAL A 215 22.06 26.40 -9.18
N MET A 216 22.31 25.09 -9.18
CA MET A 216 23.50 24.48 -8.55
C MET A 216 24.80 25.02 -9.17
N TYR A 217 24.92 25.01 -10.50
CA TYR A 217 26.09 25.61 -11.20
C TYR A 217 26.29 27.08 -10.81
N LEU A 218 25.22 27.87 -10.81
CA LEU A 218 25.27 29.29 -10.47
C LEU A 218 25.68 29.49 -9.01
N GLN A 219 25.16 28.70 -8.07
CA GLN A 219 25.57 28.77 -6.66
C GLN A 219 27.04 28.38 -6.45
N GLU A 220 27.54 27.36 -7.16
CA GLU A 220 28.93 26.90 -7.00
C GLU A 220 29.96 27.85 -7.65
N LYS A 221 29.70 28.31 -8.89
CA LYS A 221 30.67 29.08 -9.68
C LYS A 221 30.45 30.59 -9.65
N HIS A 222 29.20 31.04 -9.49
CA HIS A 222 28.80 32.44 -9.61
C HIS A 222 27.77 32.86 -8.54
N PRO A 223 27.98 32.59 -7.23
CA PRO A 223 26.92 32.64 -6.20
C PRO A 223 26.13 33.95 -6.16
N ASN A 224 26.81 35.08 -6.41
CA ASN A 224 26.17 36.40 -6.40
C ASN A 224 25.24 36.64 -7.61
N LEU A 225 25.44 35.97 -8.75
CA LEU A 225 24.78 36.32 -10.03
C LEU A 225 23.25 36.15 -9.95
N LEU A 226 22.79 35.09 -9.29
CA LEU A 226 21.36 34.83 -9.09
C LEU A 226 20.78 35.74 -7.98
N SER A 227 21.53 35.97 -6.90
CA SER A 227 21.17 36.92 -5.83
C SER A 227 20.98 38.36 -6.34
N ASP A 228 21.92 38.84 -7.15
CA ASP A 228 21.89 40.18 -7.76
C ASP A 228 20.75 40.30 -8.79
N TYR A 229 20.43 39.22 -9.52
CA TYR A 229 19.27 39.17 -10.42
C TYR A 229 17.94 39.30 -9.68
N LEU A 230 17.73 38.51 -8.61
CA LEU A 230 16.54 38.62 -7.75
C LEU A 230 16.41 40.03 -7.15
N SER A 231 17.52 40.59 -6.66
CA SER A 231 17.58 41.94 -6.09
C SER A 231 17.25 43.03 -7.12
N ALA A 232 17.74 42.91 -8.36
CA ALA A 232 17.43 43.84 -9.44
C ALA A 232 15.94 43.80 -9.84
N LEU A 233 15.32 42.61 -9.84
CA LEU A 233 13.88 42.45 -10.04
C LEU A 233 13.07 43.10 -8.91
N GLY A 234 13.44 42.86 -7.64
CA GLY A 234 12.82 43.49 -6.47
C GLY A 234 12.91 45.02 -6.47
N ALA A 235 14.03 45.56 -6.93
CA ALA A 235 14.22 47.00 -7.15
C ALA A 235 13.46 47.56 -8.38
N GLY A 236 12.91 46.71 -9.25
CA GLY A 236 12.27 47.11 -10.50
C GLY A 236 13.23 47.60 -11.59
N ASP A 237 14.53 47.30 -11.48
CA ASP A 237 15.57 47.73 -12.44
C ASP A 237 15.65 46.76 -13.62
N SER A 238 14.73 46.93 -14.58
CA SER A 238 14.62 46.07 -15.76
C SER A 238 15.89 46.06 -16.64
N GLY A 239 16.69 47.12 -16.61
CA GLY A 239 17.96 47.21 -17.32
C GLY A 239 19.02 46.29 -16.71
N LYS A 240 19.15 46.30 -15.37
CA LYS A 240 20.05 45.38 -14.67
C LYS A 240 19.56 43.94 -14.71
N SER A 241 18.25 43.69 -14.51
CA SER A 241 17.74 42.32 -14.52
C SER A 241 17.95 41.62 -15.87
N GLN A 242 17.76 42.33 -16.99
CA GLN A 242 18.09 41.80 -18.33
C GLN A 242 19.60 41.58 -18.52
N ASN A 243 20.44 42.45 -17.98
CA ASN A 243 21.90 42.28 -18.04
C ASN A 243 22.35 40.99 -17.32
N PHE A 244 21.75 40.66 -16.17
CA PHE A 244 22.07 39.42 -15.45
C PHE A 244 21.61 38.17 -16.21
N LEU A 245 20.43 38.16 -16.83
CA LEU A 245 20.01 37.05 -17.72
C LEU A 245 20.98 36.87 -18.90
N ASN A 246 21.46 37.98 -19.49
CA ASN A 246 22.46 37.94 -20.56
C ASN A 246 23.81 37.39 -20.07
N GLN A 247 24.22 37.68 -18.82
CA GLN A 247 25.42 37.11 -18.19
C GLN A 247 25.28 35.62 -17.93
N ILE A 248 24.15 35.16 -17.37
CA ILE A 248 23.87 33.71 -17.21
C ILE A 248 24.03 33.00 -18.56
N THR A 249 23.46 33.56 -19.64
CA THR A 249 23.55 33.00 -20.99
C THR A 249 24.99 32.93 -21.55
N GLN A 250 25.91 33.77 -21.07
CA GLN A 250 27.32 33.77 -21.52
C GLN A 250 28.13 32.59 -20.95
N HIS A 251 27.68 31.96 -19.86
CA HIS A 251 28.32 30.80 -19.24
C HIS A 251 27.95 29.46 -19.89
N ASN A 252 27.54 29.47 -21.16
CA ASN A 252 27.02 28.28 -21.84
C ASN A 252 28.01 27.11 -21.87
N ASP A 253 29.26 27.40 -22.21
CA ASP A 253 30.29 26.38 -22.37
C ASP A 253 30.84 25.96 -20.99
N ASP A 254 31.05 26.92 -20.07
CA ASP A 254 31.40 26.66 -18.67
C ASP A 254 30.37 25.75 -17.97
N PHE A 255 29.07 25.98 -18.22
CA PHE A 255 27.99 25.15 -17.69
C PHE A 255 28.00 23.73 -18.28
N LYS A 256 28.27 23.57 -19.58
CA LYS A 256 28.37 22.25 -20.22
C LYS A 256 29.59 21.47 -19.74
N ASP A 257 30.72 22.13 -19.54
CA ASP A 257 31.93 21.52 -18.96
C ASP A 257 31.70 21.13 -17.50
N TRP A 258 31.04 21.99 -16.72
CA TRP A 258 30.63 21.66 -15.35
C TRP A 258 29.67 20.49 -15.31
N LEU A 259 28.64 20.48 -16.16
CA LEU A 259 27.65 19.40 -16.21
C LEU A 259 28.28 18.08 -16.63
N SER A 260 29.20 18.10 -17.60
CA SER A 260 29.97 16.92 -18.03
C SER A 260 30.88 16.38 -16.91
N SER A 261 31.31 17.24 -15.99
CA SER A 261 32.14 16.88 -14.83
C SER A 261 31.32 16.43 -13.61
N ASN A 262 30.03 16.77 -13.54
CA ASN A 262 29.12 16.52 -12.41
C ASN A 262 27.93 15.65 -12.82
N ASN A 263 28.10 14.79 -13.83
CA ASN A 263 27.07 13.86 -14.29
C ASN A 263 27.09 12.52 -13.54
N THR A 264 26.01 11.75 -13.69
CA THR A 264 25.81 10.47 -13.03
C THR A 264 26.88 9.45 -13.43
N GLU A 265 27.24 9.40 -14.72
CA GLU A 265 28.27 8.48 -15.23
C GLU A 265 29.64 8.71 -14.58
N THR A 266 30.04 9.96 -14.39
CA THR A 266 31.31 10.33 -13.74
C THR A 266 31.27 9.99 -12.25
N ALA A 267 30.19 10.34 -11.54
CA ALA A 267 30.03 10.01 -10.12
C ALA A 267 30.08 8.48 -9.87
N MET A 268 29.43 7.69 -10.73
CA MET A 268 29.44 6.22 -10.65
C MET A 268 30.81 5.64 -10.99
N ARG A 269 31.52 6.21 -11.97
CA ARG A 269 32.90 5.81 -12.30
C ARG A 269 33.89 6.12 -11.17
N GLU A 270 33.75 7.24 -10.47
CA GLU A 270 34.64 7.61 -9.35
C GLU A 270 34.57 6.61 -8.18
N ILE A 271 33.37 6.11 -7.89
CA ILE A 271 33.14 5.13 -6.82
C ILE A 271 33.33 3.67 -7.27
N ASN A 272 33.74 3.43 -8.53
CA ASN A 272 33.88 2.09 -9.12
C ASN A 272 32.57 1.27 -9.17
N ALA A 273 31.44 1.94 -9.39
CA ALA A 273 30.17 1.26 -9.63
C ALA A 273 30.11 0.61 -11.02
N LEU A 274 29.17 -0.30 -11.19
CA LEU A 274 28.80 -0.95 -12.44
C LEU A 274 27.52 -0.31 -13.00
N GLN A 275 27.34 -0.37 -14.31
CA GLN A 275 26.10 -0.02 -14.99
C GLN A 275 25.33 -1.29 -15.41
N VAL A 276 24.01 -1.23 -15.33
CA VAL A 276 23.11 -2.27 -15.86
C VAL A 276 22.55 -1.76 -17.18
N THR A 277 22.77 -2.49 -18.27
CA THR A 277 22.52 -2.01 -19.66
C THR A 277 21.60 -2.93 -20.44
N LYS A 278 20.93 -2.37 -21.46
CA LYS A 278 20.02 -3.10 -22.34
C LYS A 278 20.81 -4.03 -23.27
N GLY A 279 20.69 -5.33 -23.04
CA GLY A 279 21.30 -6.38 -23.83
C GLY A 279 20.43 -6.85 -25.01
N GLU A 280 20.52 -8.14 -25.34
CA GLU A 280 19.81 -8.73 -26.48
C GLU A 280 18.28 -8.69 -26.33
N TYR A 281 17.57 -8.45 -27.43
CA TYR A 281 16.12 -8.56 -27.54
C TYR A 281 15.63 -10.00 -27.28
N ILE A 282 14.49 -10.11 -26.59
CA ILE A 282 13.82 -11.37 -26.22
C ILE A 282 12.51 -11.52 -27.00
N ALA A 283 11.57 -10.59 -26.81
CA ALA A 283 10.21 -10.65 -27.37
C ALA A 283 9.48 -9.30 -27.28
N THR A 284 8.44 -9.13 -28.11
CA THR A 284 7.43 -8.06 -27.99
C THR A 284 6.09 -8.68 -27.59
N LYS A 285 5.34 -8.05 -26.68
CA LYS A 285 3.97 -8.44 -26.31
C LYS A 285 3.06 -7.22 -26.15
N LYS A 286 1.75 -7.44 -26.13
CA LYS A 286 0.74 -6.40 -25.89
C LYS A 286 0.43 -6.28 -24.41
N GLU A 287 0.48 -5.05 -23.90
CA GLU A 287 0.21 -4.69 -22.51
C GLU A 287 -0.66 -3.45 -22.43
N VAL A 288 -1.35 -3.28 -21.30
CA VAL A 288 -1.92 -1.98 -20.94
C VAL A 288 -0.77 -1.08 -20.48
N VAL A 289 -0.68 0.11 -21.07
CA VAL A 289 0.29 1.17 -20.78
C VAL A 289 -0.43 2.52 -20.95
N ASP A 290 -0.53 3.28 -19.86
CA ASP A 290 -1.27 4.53 -19.73
C ASP A 290 -2.76 4.40 -20.12
N GLY A 291 -3.38 3.27 -19.76
CA GLY A 291 -4.78 2.98 -20.12
C GLY A 291 -5.00 2.60 -21.60
N GLU A 292 -3.95 2.30 -22.36
CA GLU A 292 -4.03 1.88 -23.76
C GLU A 292 -3.31 0.55 -24.01
N ILE A 293 -3.76 -0.26 -24.97
CA ILE A 293 -3.06 -1.50 -25.34
C ILE A 293 -1.92 -1.17 -26.32
N LYS A 294 -0.69 -1.11 -25.80
CA LYS A 294 0.53 -0.81 -26.56
C LYS A 294 1.39 -2.06 -26.76
N ASP A 295 2.19 -2.07 -27.82
CA ASP A 295 3.23 -3.09 -28.02
C ASP A 295 4.47 -2.74 -27.16
N VAL A 296 5.01 -3.73 -26.47
CA VAL A 296 6.08 -3.57 -25.48
C VAL A 296 7.16 -4.62 -25.71
N SER A 297 8.39 -4.17 -25.93
CA SER A 297 9.55 -5.00 -26.20
C SER A 297 10.41 -5.23 -24.96
N TYR A 298 10.95 -6.44 -24.86
CA TYR A 298 11.72 -6.94 -23.73
C TYR A 298 13.12 -7.36 -24.16
N TYR A 299 14.09 -7.08 -23.29
CA TYR A 299 15.52 -7.30 -23.53
C TYR A 299 16.18 -7.87 -22.28
N ARG A 300 17.30 -8.55 -22.47
CA ARG A 300 18.21 -8.98 -21.39
C ARG A 300 18.81 -7.75 -20.71
N ALA A 301 19.25 -7.93 -19.46
CA ALA A 301 20.00 -6.91 -18.71
C ALA A 301 21.44 -7.38 -18.51
N ASN A 302 22.38 -6.68 -19.13
CA ASN A 302 23.82 -6.91 -18.98
C ASN A 302 24.33 -6.09 -17.78
N ILE A 303 25.45 -6.52 -17.18
CA ILE A 303 26.15 -5.81 -16.13
C ILE A 303 27.55 -5.49 -16.65
N GLU A 304 27.88 -4.21 -16.74
CA GLU A 304 29.13 -3.71 -17.33
C GLU A 304 29.86 -2.77 -16.36
N LYS A 305 31.18 -2.69 -16.49
CA LYS A 305 31.97 -1.59 -15.94
C LYS A 305 31.60 -0.28 -16.68
N MET A 306 31.81 0.87 -16.04
CA MET A 306 31.56 2.22 -16.63
C MET A 306 32.40 2.58 -17.88
N ASN A 307 33.15 1.64 -18.44
CA ASN A 307 33.88 1.75 -19.70
C ASN A 307 33.31 0.84 -20.82
N GLY A 308 32.25 0.06 -20.52
CA GLY A 308 31.60 -0.87 -21.46
C GLY A 308 32.12 -2.32 -21.41
N ASP A 309 33.02 -2.67 -20.48
CA ASP A 309 33.45 -4.07 -20.32
C ASP A 309 32.36 -4.88 -19.58
N GLU A 310 31.74 -5.86 -20.24
CA GLU A 310 30.76 -6.77 -19.65
C GLU A 310 31.40 -7.68 -18.60
N VAL A 311 30.83 -7.72 -17.38
CA VAL A 311 31.28 -8.54 -16.24
C VAL A 311 30.23 -9.54 -15.76
N GLY A 312 28.99 -9.43 -16.26
CA GLY A 312 27.86 -10.21 -15.78
C GLY A 312 26.58 -9.94 -16.57
N SER A 313 25.52 -10.65 -16.22
CA SER A 313 24.16 -10.39 -16.71
C SER A 313 23.13 -10.98 -15.78
N PHE A 314 21.93 -10.40 -15.77
CA PHE A 314 20.79 -10.99 -15.08
C PHE A 314 20.09 -12.04 -15.95
N SER A 315 19.58 -13.08 -15.31
CA SER A 315 18.66 -14.03 -15.97
C SER A 315 17.28 -13.40 -16.20
N PRO A 316 16.66 -13.56 -17.40
CA PRO A 316 15.23 -13.30 -17.58
C PRO A 316 14.35 -14.47 -17.10
N VAL A 317 14.96 -15.61 -16.74
CA VAL A 317 14.29 -16.82 -16.26
C VAL A 317 14.51 -17.01 -14.76
N GLU A 318 13.41 -17.23 -14.05
CA GLU A 318 13.35 -17.61 -12.65
C GLU A 318 13.17 -19.13 -12.49
N HIS A 319 13.80 -19.71 -11.47
CA HIS A 319 13.61 -21.11 -11.08
C HIS A 319 13.19 -21.24 -9.61
N THR A 320 11.92 -21.55 -9.37
CA THR A 320 11.32 -21.68 -8.02
C THR A 320 10.50 -22.97 -7.91
N SER A 321 10.12 -23.37 -6.69
CA SER A 321 9.07 -24.36 -6.48
C SER A 321 7.73 -23.68 -6.23
N PHE A 322 6.64 -24.23 -6.76
CA PHE A 322 5.29 -23.93 -6.34
C PHE A 322 4.66 -25.14 -5.66
N HIS A 323 4.37 -25.00 -4.37
CA HIS A 323 4.22 -26.12 -3.44
C HIS A 323 5.35 -27.12 -3.62
N ASP A 324 5.10 -28.21 -4.32
CA ASP A 324 6.08 -29.24 -4.59
C ASP A 324 6.45 -29.42 -6.07
N VAL A 325 5.85 -28.65 -6.98
CA VAL A 325 6.16 -28.66 -8.42
C VAL A 325 7.26 -27.64 -8.74
N ILE A 326 8.26 -28.03 -9.52
CA ILE A 326 9.30 -27.11 -9.99
C ILE A 326 8.71 -26.21 -11.08
N ARG A 327 9.02 -24.91 -11.05
CA ARG A 327 8.66 -23.93 -12.08
C ARG A 327 9.91 -23.27 -12.64
N ALA A 328 9.99 -23.22 -13.97
CA ALA A 328 10.89 -22.32 -14.69
C ALA A 328 10.02 -21.28 -15.41
N THR A 329 10.23 -19.99 -15.15
CA THR A 329 9.39 -18.90 -15.68
C THR A 329 10.22 -17.82 -16.34
N ASN A 330 10.02 -17.55 -17.63
CA ASN A 330 10.59 -16.39 -18.31
C ASN A 330 9.73 -15.16 -18.02
N LYS A 331 10.26 -14.20 -17.25
CA LYS A 331 9.52 -13.01 -16.80
C LYS A 331 9.24 -12.00 -17.92
N ALA A 332 10.02 -12.04 -19.01
CA ALA A 332 9.76 -11.20 -20.19
C ALA A 332 8.50 -11.68 -20.92
N THR A 333 8.37 -12.97 -21.22
CA THR A 333 7.25 -13.50 -22.02
C THR A 333 6.06 -14.02 -21.22
N GLY A 334 6.24 -14.34 -19.93
CA GLY A 334 5.26 -15.08 -19.15
C GLY A 334 5.16 -16.56 -19.57
N ASP A 335 6.21 -17.09 -20.19
CA ASP A 335 6.33 -18.52 -20.44
C ASP A 335 6.79 -19.28 -19.22
N LEU A 336 6.17 -20.45 -19.03
CA LEU A 336 6.25 -21.25 -17.82
C LEU A 336 6.35 -22.72 -18.24
N LEU A 337 7.35 -23.41 -17.72
CA LEU A 337 7.37 -24.87 -17.64
C LEU A 337 7.13 -25.28 -16.19
N GLN A 338 6.16 -26.17 -16.00
CA GLN A 338 5.96 -26.89 -14.75
C GLN A 338 6.65 -28.25 -14.88
N ILE A 339 7.53 -28.61 -13.97
CA ILE A 339 8.39 -29.79 -14.09
C ILE A 339 8.03 -30.75 -12.95
N SER A 340 7.54 -31.93 -13.32
CA SER A 340 6.99 -32.90 -12.37
C SER A 340 8.02 -33.38 -11.34
N LYS A 341 7.65 -33.27 -10.06
CA LYS A 341 8.46 -33.72 -8.92
C LYS A 341 8.67 -35.22 -8.93
N GLY A 342 9.85 -35.66 -8.46
CA GLY A 342 10.23 -37.07 -8.36
C GLY A 342 10.64 -37.67 -9.70
N GLU A 343 9.95 -37.35 -10.79
CA GLU A 343 10.37 -37.74 -12.15
C GLU A 343 11.56 -36.92 -12.62
N TYR A 344 11.49 -35.57 -12.59
CA TYR A 344 12.52 -34.67 -13.13
C TYR A 344 13.13 -33.72 -12.10
N SER A 345 13.08 -34.08 -10.81
CA SER A 345 13.66 -33.32 -9.69
C SER A 345 15.18 -33.50 -9.53
N PHE A 346 15.92 -33.61 -10.64
CA PHE A 346 17.37 -33.74 -10.67
C PHE A 346 17.97 -32.79 -11.71
N LEU A 347 19.21 -32.39 -11.48
CA LEU A 347 19.97 -31.51 -12.36
C LEU A 347 21.23 -32.22 -12.85
N LYS A 348 21.40 -32.27 -14.16
CA LYS A 348 22.52 -32.93 -14.85
C LYS A 348 23.44 -31.87 -15.46
N VAL A 349 24.75 -32.00 -15.22
CA VAL A 349 25.76 -31.18 -15.89
C VAL A 349 25.92 -31.63 -17.33
N VAL A 350 25.85 -30.69 -18.27
CA VAL A 350 25.99 -30.91 -19.71
C VAL A 350 27.01 -29.92 -20.29
N SER A 351 27.75 -30.32 -21.32
CA SER A 351 28.67 -29.44 -22.04
C SER A 351 27.95 -28.74 -23.21
N THR A 352 28.26 -27.46 -23.40
CA THR A 352 27.82 -26.68 -24.58
C THR A 352 28.81 -26.87 -25.74
N LEU A 353 28.42 -26.43 -26.95
CA LEU A 353 29.26 -26.54 -28.15
C LEU A 353 30.56 -25.71 -28.06
N ASP A 354 30.59 -24.66 -27.25
CA ASP A 354 31.76 -23.84 -26.91
C ASP A 354 32.57 -24.39 -25.71
N GLY A 355 32.17 -25.53 -25.15
CA GLY A 355 32.92 -26.24 -24.10
C GLY A 355 32.69 -25.71 -22.68
N LYS A 356 31.72 -24.81 -22.47
CA LYS A 356 31.27 -24.42 -21.13
C LYS A 356 30.35 -25.48 -20.53
N TYR A 357 30.24 -25.51 -19.21
CA TYR A 357 29.25 -26.34 -18.53
C TYR A 357 27.96 -25.56 -18.29
N LYS A 358 26.82 -26.16 -18.67
CA LYS A 358 25.47 -25.78 -18.25
C LYS A 358 24.87 -26.91 -17.41
N ILE A 359 23.74 -26.64 -16.78
CA ILE A 359 23.02 -27.62 -15.96
C ILE A 359 21.58 -27.70 -16.46
N THR A 360 21.02 -28.91 -16.60
CA THR A 360 19.65 -29.09 -17.12
C THR A 360 18.81 -30.05 -16.30
N TYR A 361 17.50 -29.86 -16.31
CA TYR A 361 16.54 -30.75 -15.65
C TYR A 361 16.59 -32.16 -16.23
N SER A 362 16.60 -33.14 -15.34
CA SER A 362 16.78 -34.55 -15.65
C SER A 362 16.07 -35.43 -14.65
N ASN A 363 15.89 -36.68 -15.03
CA ASN A 363 15.50 -37.74 -14.10
C ASN A 363 16.73 -38.30 -13.36
N LYS A 364 16.48 -39.10 -12.31
CA LYS A 364 17.52 -39.76 -11.49
C LYS A 364 18.54 -40.59 -12.30
N ASP A 365 18.17 -41.03 -13.50
CA ASP A 365 18.96 -41.90 -14.38
C ASP A 365 19.72 -41.09 -15.45
N GLY A 366 19.64 -39.75 -15.43
CA GLY A 366 20.35 -38.83 -16.33
C GLY A 366 19.66 -38.57 -17.68
N GLY A 367 18.42 -39.01 -17.86
CA GLY A 367 17.57 -38.65 -19.00
C GLY A 367 17.02 -37.23 -18.85
N GLU A 368 17.15 -36.41 -19.90
CA GLU A 368 16.87 -34.98 -19.84
C GLU A 368 15.37 -34.67 -19.99
N TYR A 369 14.89 -33.64 -19.28
CA TYR A 369 13.47 -33.26 -19.28
C TYR A 369 12.94 -32.92 -20.68
N LYS A 370 13.80 -32.34 -21.53
CA LYS A 370 13.48 -31.97 -22.93
C LYS A 370 13.05 -33.16 -23.80
N ASP A 371 13.48 -34.37 -23.46
CA ASP A 371 13.14 -35.59 -24.20
C ASP A 371 11.80 -36.21 -23.73
N SER A 372 11.22 -35.69 -22.64
CA SER A 372 10.00 -36.21 -22.01
C SER A 372 8.73 -35.90 -22.81
N GLN A 373 7.70 -36.74 -22.64
CA GLN A 373 6.36 -36.47 -23.19
C GLN A 373 5.65 -35.32 -22.48
N GLU A 374 6.06 -34.98 -21.26
CA GLU A 374 5.51 -33.86 -20.49
C GLU A 374 5.97 -32.54 -21.10
N TYR A 375 7.29 -32.35 -21.23
CA TYR A 375 7.90 -31.21 -21.90
C TYR A 375 7.29 -30.98 -23.28
N LYS A 376 7.25 -32.01 -24.13
CA LYS A 376 6.72 -31.88 -25.50
C LYS A 376 5.28 -31.34 -25.56
N LYS A 377 4.40 -31.77 -24.64
CA LYS A 377 3.02 -31.24 -24.54
C LYS A 377 3.01 -29.79 -24.07
N GLN A 378 3.82 -29.45 -23.08
CA GLN A 378 3.92 -28.07 -22.57
C GLN A 378 4.48 -27.12 -23.63
N VAL A 379 5.48 -27.54 -24.40
CA VAL A 379 6.03 -26.75 -25.53
C VAL A 379 4.95 -26.48 -26.58
N VAL A 380 4.16 -27.47 -27.01
CA VAL A 380 3.08 -27.23 -27.97
C VAL A 380 2.03 -26.25 -27.41
N LYS A 381 1.67 -26.37 -26.12
CA LYS A 381 0.77 -25.42 -25.44
C LYS A 381 1.36 -24.00 -25.36
N LEU A 382 2.68 -23.88 -25.14
CA LEU A 382 3.42 -22.63 -25.11
C LEU A 382 3.45 -21.97 -26.49
N LEU A 383 3.85 -22.70 -27.54
CA LEU A 383 3.87 -22.20 -28.92
C LEU A 383 2.47 -21.76 -29.40
N SER A 384 1.42 -22.45 -28.94
CA SER A 384 0.03 -22.08 -29.22
C SER A 384 -0.40 -20.72 -28.63
N LYS A 385 0.32 -20.16 -27.65
CA LYS A 385 0.10 -18.77 -27.19
C LYS A 385 0.50 -17.75 -28.25
N TYR A 386 1.52 -18.07 -29.06
CA TYR A 386 2.06 -17.20 -30.09
C TYR A 386 1.30 -17.36 -31.41
N ASP A 387 0.83 -18.56 -31.73
CA ASP A 387 0.06 -18.83 -32.93
C ASP A 387 -0.98 -19.95 -32.68
N GLU A 388 -2.25 -19.58 -32.59
CA GLU A 388 -3.35 -20.50 -32.27
C GLU A 388 -3.53 -21.62 -33.32
N ASN A 389 -3.07 -21.42 -34.56
CA ASN A 389 -3.11 -22.45 -35.61
C ASN A 389 -2.29 -23.69 -35.22
N ILE A 390 -1.27 -23.53 -34.36
CA ILE A 390 -0.46 -24.65 -33.84
C ILE A 390 -1.32 -25.59 -32.99
N LYS A 391 -2.21 -25.02 -32.15
CA LYS A 391 -3.16 -25.81 -31.36
C LYS A 391 -4.12 -26.57 -32.27
N GLN A 392 -4.73 -25.88 -33.23
CA GLN A 392 -5.69 -26.48 -34.15
C GLN A 392 -5.06 -27.62 -34.97
N THR A 393 -3.86 -27.42 -35.50
CA THR A 393 -3.13 -28.45 -36.27
C THR A 393 -2.80 -29.67 -35.41
N TYR A 394 -2.41 -29.48 -34.15
CA TYR A 394 -2.18 -30.57 -33.21
C TYR A 394 -3.48 -31.31 -32.84
N ASP A 395 -4.57 -30.58 -32.56
CA ASP A 395 -5.86 -31.16 -32.18
C ASP A 395 -6.47 -31.97 -33.34
N ASP A 396 -6.38 -31.50 -34.59
CA ASP A 396 -6.79 -32.24 -35.79
C ASP A 396 -5.91 -33.48 -36.01
N GLY A 397 -4.59 -33.37 -35.90
CA GLY A 397 -3.67 -34.52 -35.99
C GLY A 397 -3.92 -35.57 -34.91
N LEU A 398 -4.27 -35.14 -33.70
CA LEU A 398 -4.62 -36.02 -32.59
C LEU A 398 -5.99 -36.70 -32.81
N LYS A 399 -6.96 -35.99 -33.39
CA LYS A 399 -8.27 -36.52 -33.79
C LYS A 399 -8.13 -37.60 -34.87
N ASP A 400 -7.28 -37.40 -35.88
CA ASP A 400 -6.97 -38.40 -36.89
C ASP A 400 -6.30 -39.64 -36.28
N LEU A 401 -5.34 -39.44 -35.36
CA LEU A 401 -4.69 -40.55 -34.65
C LEU A 401 -5.70 -41.35 -33.80
N ASN A 402 -6.64 -40.66 -33.15
CA ASN A 402 -7.73 -41.27 -32.40
C ASN A 402 -8.67 -42.10 -33.29
N GLN A 403 -8.94 -41.65 -34.52
CA GLN A 403 -9.76 -42.40 -35.50
C GLN A 403 -9.04 -43.62 -36.07
N GLN A 404 -7.72 -43.55 -36.29
CA GLN A 404 -6.93 -44.68 -36.78
C GLN A 404 -6.83 -45.85 -35.76
N ARG A 405 -6.87 -45.54 -34.46
CA ARG A 405 -6.74 -46.54 -33.38
C ARG A 405 -7.80 -47.66 -33.43
N PRO A 406 -9.13 -47.39 -33.48
CA PRO A 406 -10.14 -48.44 -33.62
C PRO A 406 -10.08 -49.17 -34.97
N VAL A 407 -9.67 -48.49 -36.05
CA VAL A 407 -9.48 -49.13 -37.37
C VAL A 407 -8.42 -50.22 -37.29
N LYS A 408 -7.25 -49.96 -36.70
CA LYS A 408 -6.20 -50.98 -36.50
C LYS A 408 -6.66 -52.17 -35.64
N TYR A 409 -7.46 -51.91 -34.59
CA TYR A 409 -8.08 -53.00 -33.83
C TYR A 409 -9.03 -53.82 -34.70
N ALA A 410 -9.85 -53.19 -35.54
CA ALA A 410 -10.79 -53.87 -36.44
C ALA A 410 -10.06 -54.72 -37.51
N GLU A 411 -8.98 -54.20 -38.10
CA GLU A 411 -8.14 -54.90 -39.08
C GLU A 411 -7.52 -56.17 -38.48
N ILE A 412 -6.88 -56.07 -37.32
CA ILE A 412 -6.25 -57.22 -36.65
C ILE A 412 -7.30 -58.25 -36.18
N ASN A 413 -8.47 -57.79 -35.74
CA ASN A 413 -9.62 -58.65 -35.43
C ASN A 413 -10.14 -59.38 -36.69
N ALA A 414 -10.13 -58.74 -37.85
CA ALA A 414 -10.53 -59.36 -39.12
C ALA A 414 -9.50 -60.39 -39.60
N GLU A 415 -8.21 -60.06 -39.57
CA GLU A 415 -7.13 -61.00 -39.93
C GLU A 415 -7.21 -62.31 -39.12
N TYR A 416 -7.46 -62.22 -37.81
CA TYR A 416 -7.62 -63.40 -36.96
C TYR A 416 -8.90 -64.19 -37.26
N ARG A 417 -10.05 -63.51 -37.45
CA ARG A 417 -11.32 -64.18 -37.81
C ARG A 417 -11.28 -64.88 -39.16
N GLU A 418 -10.50 -64.36 -40.10
CA GLU A 418 -10.28 -64.95 -41.42
C GLU A 418 -9.19 -66.03 -41.44
N GLY A 419 -8.55 -66.31 -40.30
CA GLY A 419 -7.50 -67.33 -40.18
C GLY A 419 -6.18 -66.97 -40.87
N LYS A 420 -5.93 -65.67 -41.11
CA LYS A 420 -4.71 -65.16 -41.76
C LYS A 420 -3.51 -65.09 -40.82
N ILE A 421 -3.74 -65.09 -39.50
CA ILE A 421 -2.72 -64.99 -38.45
C ILE A 421 -3.03 -65.98 -37.31
N SER A 422 -2.00 -66.39 -36.55
CA SER A 422 -2.18 -67.23 -35.37
C SER A 422 -2.78 -66.46 -34.18
N TYR A 423 -3.17 -67.18 -33.12
CA TYR A 423 -3.61 -66.53 -31.88
C TYR A 423 -2.47 -65.80 -31.15
N GLU A 424 -1.26 -66.34 -31.19
CA GLU A 424 -0.06 -65.67 -30.68
C GLU A 424 0.21 -64.37 -31.45
N GLU A 425 0.24 -64.43 -32.78
CA GLU A 425 0.43 -63.25 -33.64
C GLU A 425 -0.67 -62.20 -33.44
N TYR A 426 -1.93 -62.63 -33.27
CA TYR A 426 -3.04 -61.76 -32.90
C TYR A 426 -2.80 -61.09 -31.55
N SER A 427 -2.39 -61.84 -30.51
CA SER A 427 -2.14 -61.29 -29.18
C SER A 427 -1.02 -60.24 -29.22
N ASP A 428 0.08 -60.53 -29.90
CA ASP A 428 1.22 -59.62 -30.01
C ASP A 428 0.86 -58.35 -30.82
N LYS A 429 0.24 -58.51 -31.99
CA LYS A 429 -0.27 -57.37 -32.78
C LYS A 429 -1.25 -56.52 -31.97
N HIS A 430 -2.23 -57.12 -31.31
CA HIS A 430 -3.24 -56.40 -30.53
C HIS A 430 -2.65 -55.69 -29.30
N ARG A 431 -1.67 -56.31 -28.61
CA ARG A 431 -0.91 -55.67 -27.51
C ARG A 431 0.02 -54.56 -27.98
N SER A 432 0.45 -54.57 -29.25
CA SER A 432 1.33 -53.53 -29.80
C SER A 432 0.63 -52.21 -30.10
N ILE A 433 -0.70 -52.18 -30.32
CA ILE A 433 -1.45 -50.99 -30.73
C ILE A 433 -1.31 -49.81 -29.74
N PRO A 434 -1.41 -49.99 -28.40
CA PRO A 434 -1.13 -48.91 -27.45
C PRO A 434 0.28 -48.32 -27.58
N SER A 435 1.30 -49.17 -27.79
CA SER A 435 2.69 -48.71 -27.97
C SER A 435 2.89 -47.98 -29.30
N TRP A 436 2.24 -48.43 -30.37
CA TRP A 436 2.20 -47.68 -31.64
C TRP A 436 1.55 -46.30 -31.46
N TYR A 437 0.40 -46.24 -30.78
CA TYR A 437 -0.37 -45.01 -30.60
C TYR A 437 0.43 -43.95 -29.83
N GLU A 438 1.06 -44.31 -28.70
CA GLU A 438 1.90 -43.37 -27.93
C GLU A 438 3.16 -42.94 -28.71
N LYS A 439 3.77 -43.84 -29.50
CA LYS A 439 4.90 -43.47 -30.38
C LYS A 439 4.48 -42.46 -31.45
N SER A 440 3.37 -42.72 -32.15
CA SER A 440 2.86 -41.80 -33.17
C SER A 440 2.42 -40.46 -32.57
N LYS A 441 1.86 -40.46 -31.35
CA LYS A 441 1.54 -39.23 -30.61
C LYS A 441 2.79 -38.42 -30.26
N SER A 442 3.90 -39.07 -29.83
CA SER A 442 5.18 -38.38 -29.66
C SER A 442 5.68 -37.79 -30.97
N SER A 443 5.65 -38.55 -32.08
CA SER A 443 6.13 -38.06 -33.37
C SER A 443 5.33 -36.87 -33.88
N LEU A 444 4.02 -36.84 -33.64
CA LEU A 444 3.18 -35.68 -33.92
C LEU A 444 3.62 -34.45 -33.09
N LEU A 445 3.87 -34.61 -31.79
CA LEU A 445 4.40 -33.52 -30.96
C LEU A 445 5.76 -33.03 -31.47
N ASP A 446 6.68 -33.93 -31.83
CA ASP A 446 8.01 -33.58 -32.35
C ASP A 446 7.92 -32.79 -33.68
N GLU A 447 6.98 -33.15 -34.55
CA GLU A 447 6.70 -32.43 -35.79
C GLU A 447 6.06 -31.04 -35.54
N MET A 448 5.11 -30.96 -34.60
CA MET A 448 4.44 -29.71 -34.22
C MET A 448 5.41 -28.72 -33.57
N ILE A 449 6.31 -29.18 -32.69
CA ILE A 449 7.35 -28.33 -32.08
C ILE A 449 8.28 -27.78 -33.17
N LYS A 450 8.83 -28.65 -34.02
CA LYS A 450 9.77 -28.26 -35.09
C LYS A 450 9.15 -27.30 -36.11
N THR A 451 7.86 -27.44 -36.40
CA THR A 451 7.14 -26.58 -37.35
C THR A 451 6.71 -25.29 -36.68
N GLY A 452 6.15 -25.37 -35.48
CA GLY A 452 5.70 -24.24 -34.67
C GLY A 452 6.83 -23.27 -34.32
N LEU A 453 8.02 -23.75 -33.95
CA LEU A 453 9.19 -22.90 -33.70
C LEU A 453 9.55 -22.03 -34.91
N LYS A 454 9.55 -22.63 -36.10
CA LYS A 454 9.82 -21.91 -37.36
C LYS A 454 8.70 -20.92 -37.70
N GLN A 455 7.46 -21.32 -37.47
CA GLN A 455 6.28 -20.49 -37.72
C GLN A 455 6.28 -19.25 -36.81
N VAL A 456 6.40 -19.42 -35.49
CA VAL A 456 6.46 -18.32 -34.52
C VAL A 456 7.61 -17.35 -34.83
N LYS A 457 8.80 -17.87 -35.13
CA LYS A 457 9.95 -17.03 -35.50
C LYS A 457 9.72 -16.25 -36.79
N ALA A 458 9.01 -16.82 -37.76
CA ALA A 458 8.70 -16.17 -39.04
C ALA A 458 7.52 -15.19 -38.98
N THR A 459 6.51 -15.45 -38.14
CA THR A 459 5.26 -14.64 -38.08
C THR A 459 5.23 -13.63 -36.94
N LYS A 460 5.97 -13.88 -35.85
CA LYS A 460 6.01 -13.02 -34.64
C LYS A 460 7.38 -12.42 -34.34
N GLY A 461 8.45 -12.87 -35.01
CA GLY A 461 9.82 -12.42 -34.73
C GLY A 461 10.39 -12.89 -33.38
N THR A 462 9.64 -13.68 -32.61
CA THR A 462 10.05 -14.21 -31.31
C THR A 462 10.90 -15.47 -31.47
N ASP A 463 12.07 -15.51 -30.83
CA ASP A 463 12.94 -16.69 -30.86
C ASP A 463 12.56 -17.71 -29.77
N ALA A 464 11.40 -18.34 -29.96
CA ALA A 464 10.85 -19.32 -29.02
C ALA A 464 11.79 -20.52 -28.77
N GLU A 465 12.72 -20.83 -29.69
CA GLU A 465 13.73 -21.88 -29.49
C GLU A 465 14.72 -21.50 -28.39
N LYS A 466 15.18 -20.24 -28.39
CA LYS A 466 16.06 -19.68 -27.36
C LYS A 466 15.37 -19.57 -26.00
N ILE A 467 14.12 -19.10 -25.98
CA ILE A 467 13.32 -19.03 -24.73
C ILE A 467 13.16 -20.42 -24.11
N LEU A 468 12.89 -21.44 -24.91
CA LEU A 468 12.79 -22.83 -24.42
C LEU A 468 14.12 -23.36 -23.90
N GLU A 469 15.24 -23.05 -24.54
CA GLU A 469 16.57 -23.42 -24.01
C GLU A 469 16.81 -22.77 -22.64
N GLU A 470 16.56 -21.47 -22.51
CA GLU A 470 16.74 -20.72 -21.24
C GLU A 470 15.87 -21.28 -20.10
N LEU A 471 14.65 -21.78 -20.41
CA LEU A 471 13.76 -22.39 -19.41
C LEU A 471 14.26 -23.75 -18.87
N ILE A 472 15.18 -24.43 -19.54
CA ILE A 472 15.67 -25.77 -19.14
C ILE A 472 17.18 -25.87 -18.95
N CYS A 473 17.97 -24.90 -19.41
CA CYS A 473 19.43 -24.89 -19.37
C CYS A 473 19.92 -23.74 -18.49
N ILE A 474 20.22 -24.07 -17.25
CA ILE A 474 20.63 -23.15 -16.18
C ILE A 474 22.14 -22.90 -16.29
N ASP A 475 22.54 -21.64 -16.19
CA ASP A 475 23.96 -21.26 -16.01
C ASP A 475 24.41 -21.61 -14.57
N PRO A 476 25.55 -22.29 -14.36
CA PRO A 476 26.01 -22.65 -13.02
C PRO A 476 26.21 -21.47 -12.07
N ASN A 477 26.47 -20.26 -12.58
CA ASN A 477 26.59 -19.07 -11.75
C ASN A 477 25.27 -18.76 -11.03
N LEU A 478 24.12 -19.07 -11.63
CA LEU A 478 22.79 -18.92 -11.03
C LEU A 478 22.51 -19.91 -9.88
N ILE A 479 23.52 -20.64 -9.39
CA ILE A 479 23.48 -21.36 -8.12
C ILE A 479 24.24 -20.56 -7.06
N ARG A 480 23.52 -20.02 -6.07
CA ARG A 480 24.12 -19.49 -4.85
C ARG A 480 24.74 -20.64 -4.05
N SER A 481 26.06 -20.59 -3.85
CA SER A 481 26.79 -21.55 -3.03
C SER A 481 27.87 -20.86 -2.19
N ALA A 482 28.10 -21.37 -0.98
CA ALA A 482 29.23 -20.97 -0.14
C ALA A 482 30.56 -21.64 -0.56
N SER A 483 30.56 -22.50 -1.57
CA SER A 483 31.71 -23.32 -1.98
C SER A 483 31.75 -23.58 -3.48
N HIS A 484 32.91 -23.95 -4.02
CA HIS A 484 33.02 -24.31 -5.44
C HIS A 484 32.22 -25.59 -5.74
N ILE A 485 31.32 -25.51 -6.72
CA ILE A 485 30.59 -26.67 -7.24
C ILE A 485 31.45 -27.36 -8.30
N ASP A 486 31.87 -28.59 -8.01
CA ASP A 486 32.57 -29.46 -8.96
C ASP A 486 31.63 -29.90 -10.10
N LEU A 487 31.78 -29.24 -11.25
CA LEU A 487 31.05 -29.49 -12.50
C LEU A 487 31.82 -30.49 -13.37
N GLN A 488 31.29 -31.70 -13.49
CA GLN A 488 31.80 -32.73 -14.40
C GLN A 488 30.66 -33.20 -15.29
N GLU A 489 30.92 -33.34 -16.60
CA GLU A 489 29.89 -33.74 -17.57
C GLU A 489 29.21 -35.05 -17.16
N GLY A 490 27.88 -35.06 -17.16
CA GLY A 490 27.08 -36.21 -16.74
C GLY A 490 26.91 -36.38 -15.23
N LYS A 491 27.52 -35.53 -14.38
CA LYS A 491 27.24 -35.50 -12.94
C LYS A 491 25.78 -35.09 -12.70
N ILE A 492 25.12 -35.76 -11.76
CA ILE A 492 23.70 -35.55 -11.42
C ILE A 492 23.59 -35.10 -9.96
N PHE A 493 22.86 -34.03 -9.74
CA PHE A 493 22.51 -33.48 -8.44
C PHE A 493 21.01 -33.66 -8.17
N THR A 494 20.61 -33.73 -6.90
CA THR A 494 19.20 -33.79 -6.50
C THR A 494 18.68 -32.39 -6.20
N LEU A 495 17.50 -32.02 -6.72
CA LEU A 495 16.78 -30.82 -6.30
C LEU A 495 15.75 -31.14 -5.21
N LYS A 496 15.60 -30.24 -4.24
CA LYS A 496 14.55 -30.30 -3.22
C LYS A 496 13.89 -28.93 -3.07
N ALA A 497 12.56 -28.92 -3.20
CA ALA A 497 11.70 -27.85 -2.72
C ALA A 497 11.47 -28.06 -1.22
N LEU A 498 11.84 -27.09 -0.38
CA LEU A 498 11.78 -27.22 1.09
C LEU A 498 10.94 -26.12 1.78
N GLY A 499 10.46 -25.13 1.03
CA GLY A 499 9.64 -24.04 1.57
C GLY A 499 8.26 -24.50 2.05
N GLN A 500 7.65 -23.72 2.94
CA GLN A 500 6.37 -24.08 3.56
C GLN A 500 5.15 -23.40 2.92
N GLY A 501 5.32 -22.19 2.38
CA GLY A 501 4.30 -21.48 1.62
C GLY A 501 4.08 -21.99 0.19
N MET A 502 3.34 -21.22 -0.61
CA MET A 502 3.08 -21.51 -2.02
C MET A 502 4.34 -21.46 -2.88
N ASP A 503 5.22 -20.49 -2.68
CA ASP A 503 6.47 -20.34 -3.45
C ASP A 503 7.69 -20.57 -2.57
N GLY A 504 8.67 -21.34 -3.07
CA GLY A 504 9.85 -21.76 -2.32
C GLY A 504 11.11 -21.95 -3.18
N ALA A 505 12.25 -22.07 -2.50
CA ALA A 505 13.56 -22.23 -3.11
C ALA A 505 13.82 -23.66 -3.58
N LEU A 506 14.65 -23.76 -4.63
CA LEU A 506 15.15 -25.02 -5.16
C LEU A 506 16.57 -25.28 -4.66
N SER A 507 16.67 -26.03 -3.56
CA SER A 507 17.95 -26.42 -2.96
C SER A 507 18.61 -27.58 -3.74
N LEU A 508 19.90 -27.44 -4.04
CA LEU A 508 20.74 -28.40 -4.76
C LEU A 508 21.54 -29.29 -3.80
N TYR A 509 21.57 -30.60 -4.06
CA TYR A 509 22.27 -31.59 -3.24
C TYR A 509 23.16 -32.54 -4.04
N ASP A 510 24.33 -32.86 -3.49
CA ASP A 510 25.16 -34.01 -3.86
C ASP A 510 25.01 -35.07 -2.75
N GLY A 511 24.21 -36.09 -3.02
CA GLY A 511 23.73 -37.04 -2.00
C GLY A 511 22.95 -36.34 -0.88
N ASN A 512 23.52 -36.32 0.33
CA ASN A 512 22.95 -35.66 1.50
C ASN A 512 23.54 -34.26 1.76
N THR A 513 24.60 -33.87 1.06
CA THR A 513 25.26 -32.57 1.23
C THR A 513 24.56 -31.53 0.39
N LYS A 514 24.05 -30.45 1.01
CA LYS A 514 23.54 -29.30 0.27
C LYS A 514 24.72 -28.56 -0.36
N LEU A 515 24.65 -28.31 -1.65
CA LEU A 515 25.67 -27.55 -2.39
C LEU A 515 25.31 -26.07 -2.50
N GLY A 516 24.02 -25.75 -2.60
CA GLY A 516 23.57 -24.38 -2.87
C GLY A 516 22.08 -24.34 -3.23
N GLU A 517 21.66 -23.22 -3.82
CA GLU A 517 20.27 -22.94 -4.21
C GLU A 517 20.24 -22.25 -5.57
N LEU A 518 19.23 -22.54 -6.38
CA LEU A 518 18.96 -21.75 -7.58
C LEU A 518 18.47 -20.34 -7.19
N LEU A 519 18.96 -19.32 -7.90
CA LEU A 519 18.51 -17.94 -7.71
C LEU A 519 17.03 -17.79 -8.13
N SER A 520 16.28 -17.10 -7.28
CA SER A 520 14.90 -16.62 -7.54
C SER A 520 14.88 -15.21 -8.15
N GLU A 521 16.04 -14.65 -8.44
CA GLU A 521 16.23 -13.29 -8.92
C GLU A 521 16.22 -13.23 -10.46
N THR A 522 15.61 -12.17 -10.99
CA THR A 522 15.54 -11.89 -12.43
C THR A 522 15.77 -10.41 -12.71
N GLY A 523 16.30 -10.12 -13.90
CA GLY A 523 16.54 -8.76 -14.36
C GLY A 523 16.35 -8.65 -15.87
N LEU A 524 15.63 -7.63 -16.31
CA LEU A 524 15.32 -7.39 -17.72
C LEU A 524 15.11 -5.90 -18.00
N PHE A 525 15.20 -5.52 -19.27
CA PHE A 525 14.75 -4.20 -19.74
C PHE A 525 13.40 -4.32 -20.45
N LYS A 526 12.54 -3.33 -20.25
CA LYS A 526 11.27 -3.14 -20.97
C LYS A 526 11.29 -1.77 -21.66
N GLN A 527 10.82 -1.74 -22.90
CA GLN A 527 10.67 -0.54 -23.72
C GLN A 527 9.29 -0.57 -24.40
N VAL A 528 8.55 0.54 -24.35
CA VAL A 528 7.28 0.69 -25.07
C VAL A 528 7.60 1.04 -26.52
N GLU A 529 7.01 0.33 -27.48
CA GLU A 529 7.28 0.59 -28.90
C GLU A 529 6.87 2.02 -29.30
N GLY A 530 7.75 2.70 -30.03
CA GLY A 530 7.62 4.13 -30.34
C GLY A 530 8.06 5.08 -29.22
N SER A 531 8.40 4.59 -28.03
CA SER A 531 9.03 5.38 -26.97
C SER A 531 10.55 5.23 -26.96
N ASN A 532 11.26 6.32 -26.68
CA ASN A 532 12.71 6.31 -26.44
C ASN A 532 13.07 5.93 -24.99
N LYS A 533 12.08 5.75 -24.10
CA LYS A 533 12.30 5.38 -22.71
C LYS A 533 12.45 3.87 -22.55
N GLU A 534 13.54 3.49 -21.91
CA GLU A 534 13.79 2.13 -21.43
C GLU A 534 13.86 2.13 -19.90
N SER A 535 13.33 1.08 -19.28
CA SER A 535 13.35 0.90 -17.83
C SER A 535 13.93 -0.47 -17.51
N PHE A 536 14.87 -0.53 -16.57
CA PHE A 536 15.34 -1.78 -15.99
C PHE A 536 14.34 -2.24 -14.92
N PHE A 537 14.02 -3.53 -14.93
CA PHE A 537 13.19 -4.17 -13.93
C PHE A 537 13.96 -5.33 -13.28
N PHE A 538 14.07 -5.29 -11.97
CA PHE A 538 14.60 -6.36 -11.13
C PHE A 538 13.46 -6.99 -10.32
N GLY A 539 13.51 -8.30 -10.09
CA GLY A 539 12.54 -8.97 -9.22
C GLY A 539 13.07 -10.24 -8.58
N ASP A 540 12.64 -10.50 -7.35
CA ASP A 540 12.91 -11.73 -6.59
C ASP A 540 11.59 -12.24 -6.00
N THR A 541 11.08 -13.36 -6.50
CA THR A 541 9.79 -13.92 -6.04
C THR A 541 9.83 -14.44 -4.60
N LEU A 542 10.98 -14.88 -4.08
CA LEU A 542 11.04 -15.42 -2.70
C LEU A 542 10.93 -14.30 -1.67
N HIS A 543 11.58 -13.15 -1.90
CA HIS A 543 11.31 -11.95 -1.10
C HIS A 543 9.96 -11.29 -1.46
N GLY A 544 9.42 -11.55 -2.64
CA GLY A 544 8.26 -10.84 -3.18
C GLY A 544 8.62 -9.38 -3.50
N LEU A 545 9.79 -9.16 -4.08
CA LEU A 545 10.31 -7.86 -4.50
C LEU A 545 10.20 -7.71 -6.02
N TYR A 546 9.81 -6.52 -6.48
CA TYR A 546 9.81 -6.12 -7.87
C TYR A 546 10.03 -4.62 -7.95
N VAL A 547 11.12 -4.18 -8.58
CA VAL A 547 11.52 -2.77 -8.60
C VAL A 547 11.95 -2.35 -10.00
N LYS A 548 11.58 -1.12 -10.35
CA LYS A 548 11.80 -0.46 -11.63
C LYS A 548 12.83 0.66 -11.44
N TYR A 549 13.77 0.78 -12.37
CA TYR A 549 14.73 1.86 -12.45
C TYR A 549 14.60 2.55 -13.81
N ASP A 550 14.10 3.79 -13.79
CA ASP A 550 13.96 4.63 -14.98
C ASP A 550 15.25 5.41 -15.26
N GLY A 551 15.63 5.51 -16.53
CA GLY A 551 16.86 6.21 -16.96
C GLY A 551 18.15 5.41 -16.78
N GLY A 552 18.11 4.23 -16.14
CA GLY A 552 19.20 3.25 -16.06
C GLY A 552 19.67 2.96 -14.63
N ALA A 553 19.93 1.68 -14.34
CA ALA A 553 20.33 1.21 -13.01
C ALA A 553 21.85 1.03 -12.88
N TYR A 554 22.36 1.13 -11.66
CA TYR A 554 23.76 0.92 -11.32
C TYR A 554 23.89 -0.12 -10.20
N MET A 555 25.09 -0.64 -9.99
CA MET A 555 25.38 -1.61 -8.94
C MET A 555 26.74 -1.36 -8.27
N ALA A 556 26.77 -1.42 -6.94
CA ALA A 556 27.98 -1.40 -6.12
C ALA A 556 28.33 -2.81 -5.64
N ILE A 557 29.63 -3.12 -5.55
CA ILE A 557 30.13 -4.36 -4.92
C ILE A 557 30.90 -3.99 -3.65
N THR A 558 30.56 -4.61 -2.52
CA THR A 558 31.29 -4.44 -1.25
C THR A 558 31.79 -5.77 -0.72
N LYS A 559 32.64 -5.73 0.31
CA LYS A 559 33.24 -6.91 0.93
C LYS A 559 33.22 -6.80 2.45
N GLU A 560 32.34 -7.57 3.08
CA GLU A 560 32.11 -7.57 4.53
C GLU A 560 32.36 -8.96 5.10
N GLY A 561 33.11 -9.06 6.20
CA GLY A 561 33.46 -10.36 6.81
C GLY A 561 34.23 -11.31 5.88
N GLY A 562 34.75 -10.81 4.75
CA GLY A 562 35.37 -11.61 3.68
C GLY A 562 34.41 -12.11 2.59
N GLN A 563 33.10 -11.87 2.71
CA GLN A 563 32.09 -12.19 1.70
C GLN A 563 31.79 -10.96 0.84
N TYR A 564 31.54 -11.17 -0.45
CA TYR A 564 31.11 -10.10 -1.36
C TYR A 564 29.60 -9.92 -1.28
N LYS A 565 29.15 -8.66 -1.31
CA LYS A 565 27.76 -8.27 -1.50
C LYS A 565 27.64 -7.44 -2.78
N ALA A 566 26.50 -7.52 -3.43
CA ALA A 566 26.11 -6.60 -4.50
C ALA A 566 24.90 -5.78 -4.04
N SER A 567 24.82 -4.52 -4.46
CA SER A 567 23.72 -3.63 -4.14
C SER A 567 23.35 -2.79 -5.36
N LEU A 568 22.09 -2.78 -5.77
CA LEU A 568 21.58 -1.86 -6.79
C LEU A 568 21.52 -0.45 -6.19
N ILE A 569 22.04 0.51 -6.94
CA ILE A 569 22.11 1.93 -6.56
C ILE A 569 21.48 2.78 -7.68
N ASP A 570 20.91 3.92 -7.29
CA ASP A 570 20.12 4.80 -8.16
C ASP A 570 20.93 5.87 -8.93
N GLY A 571 22.26 5.86 -8.79
CA GLY A 571 23.15 6.84 -9.40
C GLY A 571 23.54 8.02 -8.49
N ARG A 572 23.13 8.00 -7.22
CA ARG A 572 23.48 9.04 -6.24
C ARG A 572 24.76 8.70 -5.47
N LYS A 573 25.41 9.75 -4.94
CA LYS A 573 26.50 9.66 -3.96
C LYS A 573 26.23 10.69 -2.86
N VAL A 574 25.99 10.22 -1.65
CA VAL A 574 25.88 11.11 -0.48
C VAL A 574 27.30 11.46 -0.05
N GLN A 575 27.63 12.75 0.06
CA GLN A 575 28.97 13.18 0.50
C GLN A 575 29.09 13.25 2.03
N SER A 576 27.98 13.60 2.68
CA SER A 576 27.72 13.61 4.12
C SER A 576 26.22 13.88 4.32
N ASP A 577 25.65 13.60 5.49
CA ASP A 577 24.27 13.98 5.83
C ASP A 577 24.16 14.35 7.34
N GLU A 578 22.94 14.51 7.87
CA GLU A 578 22.73 14.81 9.31
C GLU A 578 23.15 13.67 10.26
N TYR A 579 23.49 12.47 9.73
CA TYR A 579 23.91 11.31 10.50
C TYR A 579 25.40 10.99 10.36
N PHE A 580 26.02 11.28 9.20
CA PHE A 580 27.36 10.83 8.85
C PHE A 580 28.18 11.90 8.07
N ASP A 581 29.32 12.30 8.64
CA ASP A 581 30.25 13.29 8.07
C ASP A 581 31.14 12.78 6.90
N LYS A 582 30.78 11.67 6.23
CA LYS A 582 31.64 10.99 5.24
C LYS A 582 30.84 10.47 4.03
N PRO A 583 31.48 10.26 2.85
CA PRO A 583 30.75 9.78 1.68
C PRO A 583 30.21 8.36 1.88
N HIS A 584 28.91 8.19 1.64
CA HIS A 584 28.23 6.93 1.94
C HIS A 584 27.00 6.66 1.06
N LEU A 585 26.45 5.45 1.22
CA LEU A 585 25.14 5.01 0.78
C LEU A 585 24.44 4.33 1.98
N HIS A 586 23.12 4.49 2.08
CA HIS A 586 22.34 3.88 3.17
C HIS A 586 21.92 2.46 2.80
N GLU A 587 22.35 1.42 3.53
CA GLU A 587 22.02 0.01 3.19
C GLU A 587 20.50 -0.23 3.12
N ASN A 588 19.70 0.52 3.90
CA ASN A 588 18.24 0.45 3.89
C ASN A 588 17.59 1.12 2.66
N GLU A 589 18.29 1.98 1.91
CA GLU A 589 17.82 2.50 0.61
C GLU A 589 18.18 1.55 -0.56
N LEU A 590 19.01 0.51 -0.35
CA LEU A 590 19.53 -0.35 -1.42
C LEU A 590 18.86 -1.73 -1.50
N LEU A 591 18.58 -2.19 -2.71
CA LEU A 591 18.27 -3.60 -2.96
C LEU A 591 19.56 -4.38 -3.11
N SER A 592 19.68 -5.54 -2.47
CA SER A 592 20.89 -6.37 -2.53
C SER A 592 20.67 -7.63 -3.38
N PRO A 593 20.89 -7.60 -4.71
CA PRO A 593 20.88 -8.79 -5.54
C PRO A 593 22.06 -9.72 -5.20
N SER A 594 21.97 -10.96 -5.66
CA SER A 594 23.08 -11.91 -5.58
C SER A 594 24.29 -11.41 -6.36
N VAL A 595 25.47 -11.48 -5.74
CA VAL A 595 26.74 -11.19 -6.41
C VAL A 595 27.04 -12.17 -7.57
N ASN A 596 26.35 -13.31 -7.62
CA ASN A 596 26.53 -14.35 -8.61
C ASN A 596 26.06 -14.00 -10.04
N HIS A 597 25.36 -12.88 -10.25
CA HIS A 597 25.11 -12.36 -11.60
C HIS A 597 26.40 -11.82 -12.26
N ILE A 598 27.50 -11.71 -11.50
CA ILE A 598 28.83 -11.25 -11.92
C ILE A 598 29.85 -12.39 -11.82
N GLN A 599 30.82 -12.41 -12.74
CA GLN A 599 31.89 -13.41 -12.75
C GLN A 599 32.82 -13.26 -11.53
N GLN A 600 33.08 -14.37 -10.83
CA GLN A 600 33.80 -14.37 -9.55
C GLN A 600 35.22 -13.77 -9.63
N GLU A 601 35.88 -13.88 -10.80
CA GLU A 601 37.24 -13.40 -11.03
C GLU A 601 37.35 -11.86 -11.12
N ASP A 602 36.27 -11.15 -11.46
CA ASP A 602 36.26 -9.69 -11.51
C ASP A 602 36.05 -9.03 -10.13
N LEU A 603 35.38 -9.71 -9.18
CA LEU A 603 34.81 -9.09 -7.97
C LEU A 603 35.77 -8.22 -7.14
N GLU A 604 37.03 -8.64 -6.96
CA GLU A 604 38.02 -7.85 -6.19
C GLU A 604 38.40 -6.53 -6.89
N SER A 605 38.32 -6.50 -8.23
CA SER A 605 38.54 -5.28 -9.03
C SER A 605 37.31 -4.36 -9.10
N LEU A 606 36.14 -4.88 -8.73
CA LEU A 606 34.85 -4.19 -8.78
C LEU A 606 34.42 -3.59 -7.43
N LEU A 607 35.27 -3.68 -6.40
CA LEU A 607 34.97 -3.14 -5.08
C LEU A 607 34.74 -1.63 -5.11
N LEU A 608 33.70 -1.20 -4.40
CA LEU A 608 33.32 0.20 -4.18
C LEU A 608 34.49 1.00 -3.61
N LYS A 609 34.66 2.23 -4.09
CA LYS A 609 35.82 3.08 -3.81
C LYS A 609 35.40 4.43 -3.23
N ASP A 610 36.17 4.93 -2.26
CA ASP A 610 36.03 6.25 -1.63
C ASP A 610 34.59 6.60 -1.18
N THR A 611 33.80 5.57 -0.79
CA THR A 611 32.41 5.62 -0.35
C THR A 611 32.12 4.34 0.46
N GLU A 612 31.39 4.44 1.56
CA GLU A 612 30.98 3.29 2.39
C GLU A 612 29.48 2.96 2.21
N ILE A 613 29.07 1.72 2.47
CA ILE A 613 27.65 1.38 2.71
C ILE A 613 27.46 1.27 4.22
N LEU A 614 26.51 2.01 4.78
CA LEU A 614 26.26 2.10 6.23
C LEU A 614 24.90 1.47 6.58
N ASP A 615 24.84 0.64 7.63
CA ASP A 615 23.59 0.01 8.09
C ASP A 615 22.80 1.03 8.93
N HIS A 616 21.47 0.91 8.97
CA HIS A 616 20.61 1.77 9.81
C HIS A 616 21.05 1.79 11.29
N LYS A 617 21.69 0.71 11.78
CA LYS A 617 22.22 0.60 13.15
C LYS A 617 23.35 1.57 13.44
N ASP A 618 24.08 2.04 12.43
CA ASP A 618 25.19 2.97 12.59
C ASP A 618 24.70 4.39 12.91
N SER A 619 23.44 4.71 12.60
CA SER A 619 22.76 5.93 13.04
C SER A 619 21.86 5.67 14.25
N LYS A 620 21.95 6.52 15.29
CA LYS A 620 20.99 6.48 16.42
C LYS A 620 19.59 6.92 16.02
N HIS A 621 19.47 7.71 14.96
CA HIS A 621 18.21 8.29 14.53
C HIS A 621 17.40 7.31 13.68
N ALA A 622 18.05 6.43 12.93
CA ALA A 622 17.43 5.35 12.17
C ALA A 622 17.10 4.10 13.02
N GLN A 623 16.85 4.30 14.32
CA GLN A 623 16.43 3.28 15.28
C GLN A 623 15.17 3.77 16.01
N TYR A 624 14.51 2.86 16.74
CA TYR A 624 13.47 3.22 17.72
C TYR A 624 13.89 4.41 18.59
N SER A 625 13.02 5.41 18.74
CA SER A 625 13.31 6.61 19.50
C SER A 625 13.54 6.30 20.99
N ASP A 626 14.26 7.17 21.70
CA ASP A 626 14.45 7.00 23.15
C ASP A 626 13.11 7.04 23.92
N GLU A 627 12.10 7.72 23.37
CA GLU A 627 10.74 7.77 23.92
C GLU A 627 9.99 6.43 23.74
N GLN A 628 10.10 5.77 22.58
CA GLN A 628 9.53 4.43 22.38
C GLN A 628 10.26 3.36 23.17
N LYS A 629 11.60 3.44 23.23
CA LYS A 629 12.41 2.59 24.11
C LYS A 629 12.02 2.77 25.59
N ALA A 630 11.62 3.97 26.01
CA ALA A 630 11.16 4.26 27.36
C ALA A 630 9.68 3.89 27.64
N SER A 631 8.79 4.01 26.66
CA SER A 631 7.39 3.55 26.77
C SER A 631 7.29 2.01 26.75
N GLY A 632 8.32 1.37 26.20
CA GLY A 632 8.41 -0.07 25.99
C GLY A 632 7.62 -0.56 24.78
N VAL A 633 6.95 0.34 24.04
CA VAL A 633 6.04 -0.01 22.95
C VAL A 633 6.79 -0.06 21.62
N ILE A 634 6.99 -1.27 21.10
CA ILE A 634 7.76 -1.54 19.86
C ILE A 634 7.12 -2.65 19.03
N VAL A 635 7.48 -2.72 17.75
CA VAL A 635 7.05 -3.77 16.82
C VAL A 635 8.20 -4.75 16.60
N GLU A 636 7.96 -6.04 16.83
CA GLU A 636 8.98 -7.08 16.70
C GLU A 636 8.50 -8.28 15.90
N LYS A 637 9.45 -9.11 15.46
CA LYS A 637 9.19 -10.42 14.89
C LYS A 637 8.49 -11.33 15.92
N GLY A 638 7.32 -11.81 15.55
CA GLY A 638 6.61 -12.90 16.22
C GLY A 638 6.98 -14.26 15.63
N ARG A 639 5.95 -15.10 15.41
CA ARG A 639 6.09 -16.44 14.87
C ARG A 639 6.60 -16.43 13.42
N LEU A 640 7.49 -17.35 13.06
CA LEU A 640 7.81 -17.67 11.66
C LEU A 640 6.55 -18.20 10.94
N LEU A 641 6.18 -17.55 9.84
CA LEU A 641 4.97 -17.84 9.07
C LEU A 641 5.28 -18.65 7.81
N ASP A 642 6.33 -18.28 7.08
CA ASP A 642 6.82 -18.99 5.90
C ASP A 642 8.36 -18.94 5.89
N ASN A 643 9.01 -20.10 5.96
CA ASN A 643 10.41 -20.21 5.55
C ASN A 643 10.46 -20.63 4.09
N LYS A 644 11.24 -19.90 3.28
CA LYS A 644 11.30 -20.13 1.83
C LYS A 644 12.08 -21.39 1.45
N GLY A 645 12.53 -22.20 2.42
CA GLY A 645 13.31 -23.42 2.20
C GLY A 645 14.78 -23.17 1.86
N THR A 646 15.27 -21.98 2.20
CA THR A 646 16.64 -21.51 2.01
C THR A 646 17.53 -21.77 3.23
N ASP A 647 18.85 -21.61 3.09
CA ASP A 647 19.82 -21.56 4.21
C ASP A 647 19.95 -20.14 4.81
N ARG A 648 19.17 -19.19 4.31
CA ARG A 648 19.17 -17.77 4.71
C ARG A 648 17.86 -17.42 5.42
N THR A 649 17.82 -16.27 6.10
CA THR A 649 16.64 -15.85 6.90
C THR A 649 16.18 -14.42 6.56
N ASP A 650 16.72 -13.84 5.48
CA ASP A 650 16.32 -12.56 4.89
C ASP A 650 15.05 -12.66 4.02
N ASP A 651 14.77 -13.85 3.46
CA ASP A 651 13.52 -14.13 2.75
C ASP A 651 12.42 -14.81 3.60
N ASP A 652 12.75 -15.19 4.84
CA ASP A 652 11.78 -15.71 5.81
C ASP A 652 10.74 -14.66 6.24
N VAL A 653 9.46 -15.04 6.19
CA VAL A 653 8.34 -14.19 6.59
C VAL A 653 7.92 -14.50 8.03
N HIS A 654 7.86 -13.48 8.87
CA HIS A 654 7.48 -13.57 10.28
C HIS A 654 6.26 -12.69 10.58
N GLU A 655 5.44 -13.10 11.52
CA GLU A 655 4.36 -12.31 12.11
C GLU A 655 4.91 -11.00 12.68
N ALA A 656 4.18 -9.90 12.56
CA ALA A 656 4.47 -8.69 13.33
C ALA A 656 3.73 -8.74 14.67
N VAL A 657 4.39 -8.29 15.74
CA VAL A 657 3.79 -8.23 17.09
C VAL A 657 4.12 -6.88 17.71
N VAL A 658 3.10 -6.13 18.12
CA VAL A 658 3.26 -4.98 19.02
C VAL A 658 3.42 -5.51 20.44
N LYS A 659 4.54 -5.17 21.09
CA LYS A 659 4.80 -5.48 22.49
C LYS A 659 4.85 -4.22 23.34
N GLN A 660 4.60 -4.36 24.63
CA GLN A 660 4.97 -3.40 25.65
C GLN A 660 5.86 -4.10 26.69
N GLY A 661 7.18 -3.91 26.56
CA GLY A 661 8.16 -4.76 27.26
C GLY A 661 8.02 -6.22 26.84
N ASP A 662 7.86 -7.13 27.80
CA ASP A 662 7.67 -8.57 27.53
C ASP A 662 6.23 -8.95 27.14
N GLU A 663 5.24 -8.05 27.31
CA GLU A 663 3.82 -8.34 27.03
C GLU A 663 3.49 -8.09 25.55
N ALA A 664 2.96 -9.10 24.86
CA ALA A 664 2.41 -8.95 23.51
C ALA A 664 1.01 -8.30 23.56
N LEU A 665 0.92 -7.03 23.16
CA LEU A 665 -0.33 -6.26 23.09
C LEU A 665 -1.20 -6.69 21.90
N HIS A 666 -0.58 -6.91 20.74
CA HIS A 666 -1.27 -7.30 19.51
C HIS A 666 -0.36 -8.13 18.62
N ALA A 667 -0.85 -9.26 18.11
CA ALA A 667 -0.19 -10.04 17.06
C ALA A 667 -1.02 -9.87 15.78
N PHE A 668 -0.39 -9.34 14.74
CA PHE A 668 -1.10 -8.98 13.52
C PHE A 668 -1.45 -10.20 12.69
N LYS A 669 -2.69 -10.26 12.22
CA LYS A 669 -3.08 -11.21 11.18
C LYS A 669 -2.68 -10.68 9.80
N ASN A 670 -2.45 -11.61 8.88
CA ASN A 670 -1.97 -11.37 7.53
C ASN A 670 -2.96 -11.89 6.47
N MET A 671 -4.24 -12.04 6.81
CA MET A 671 -5.26 -12.53 5.89
C MET A 671 -5.92 -11.38 5.13
N GLY A 672 -5.92 -11.48 3.80
CA GLY A 672 -6.70 -10.63 2.90
C GLY A 672 -7.69 -11.43 2.05
N PHE A 673 -8.68 -10.73 1.52
CA PHE A 673 -9.82 -11.33 0.82
C PHE A 673 -10.04 -10.69 -0.55
N TYR A 674 -10.29 -11.51 -1.56
CA TYR A 674 -10.51 -11.06 -2.94
C TYR A 674 -11.69 -11.76 -3.57
N VAL A 675 -12.35 -11.08 -4.49
CA VAL A 675 -13.34 -11.68 -5.36
C VAL A 675 -12.96 -11.39 -6.81
N ARG A 676 -12.95 -12.44 -7.64
CA ARG A 676 -12.86 -12.28 -9.09
C ARG A 676 -14.19 -11.71 -9.58
N GLU A 677 -14.16 -10.68 -10.41
CA GLU A 677 -15.38 -10.15 -11.03
C GLU A 677 -16.10 -11.21 -11.89
N GLU A 678 -17.36 -10.96 -12.21
CA GLU A 678 -18.08 -11.73 -13.22
C GLU A 678 -17.88 -11.07 -14.60
N VAL A 679 -17.45 -11.84 -15.60
CA VAL A 679 -17.24 -11.31 -16.96
C VAL A 679 -18.28 -11.91 -17.91
N MET A 680 -19.06 -11.03 -18.55
CA MET A 680 -20.02 -11.41 -19.58
C MET A 680 -19.47 -11.15 -20.99
N ASP A 681 -19.93 -11.94 -21.97
CA ASP A 681 -19.70 -11.66 -23.40
C ASP A 681 -20.67 -10.59 -23.95
N GLU A 682 -20.53 -10.23 -25.23
CA GLU A 682 -21.40 -9.26 -25.92
C GLU A 682 -22.87 -9.71 -26.00
N ALA A 683 -23.17 -10.99 -25.80
CA ALA A 683 -24.52 -11.55 -25.77
C ALA A 683 -25.11 -11.62 -24.34
N GLY A 684 -24.33 -11.27 -23.31
CA GLY A 684 -24.72 -11.31 -21.91
C GLY A 684 -24.53 -12.68 -21.23
N ASN A 685 -23.84 -13.64 -21.85
CA ASN A 685 -23.52 -14.91 -21.22
C ASN A 685 -22.31 -14.74 -20.29
N VAL A 686 -22.33 -15.36 -19.11
CA VAL A 686 -21.18 -15.38 -18.21
C VAL A 686 -20.07 -16.25 -18.80
N THR A 687 -18.94 -15.62 -19.14
CA THR A 687 -17.71 -16.28 -19.61
C THR A 687 -16.78 -16.64 -18.45
N HIS A 688 -16.83 -15.86 -17.37
CA HIS A 688 -16.08 -16.09 -16.14
C HIS A 688 -16.99 -15.81 -14.96
N GLU A 689 -17.32 -16.85 -14.20
CA GLU A 689 -18.10 -16.72 -12.95
C GLU A 689 -17.27 -16.03 -11.86
N SER A 690 -17.95 -15.33 -10.96
CA SER A 690 -17.31 -14.74 -9.78
C SER A 690 -16.85 -15.83 -8.80
N ALA A 691 -15.72 -15.60 -8.11
CA ALA A 691 -15.18 -16.54 -7.13
C ALA A 691 -14.50 -15.79 -5.97
N LEU A 692 -14.78 -16.22 -4.74
CA LEU A 692 -14.13 -15.73 -3.52
C LEU A 692 -12.76 -16.41 -3.32
N PHE A 693 -11.81 -15.66 -2.77
CA PHE A 693 -10.49 -16.13 -2.37
C PHE A 693 -10.11 -15.60 -0.98
N ILE A 694 -9.38 -16.43 -0.25
CA ILE A 694 -8.63 -16.04 0.96
C ILE A 694 -7.14 -16.13 0.61
N HIS A 695 -6.34 -15.18 1.09
CA HIS A 695 -4.89 -15.20 0.98
C HIS A 695 -4.27 -14.84 2.34
N ASP A 696 -3.45 -15.71 2.91
CA ASP A 696 -2.54 -15.34 4.00
C ASP A 696 -1.21 -14.87 3.41
N TYR A 697 -0.95 -13.57 3.49
CA TYR A 697 0.26 -12.90 3.03
C TYR A 697 1.52 -13.28 3.81
N GLY A 698 1.35 -13.72 5.05
CA GLY A 698 2.44 -14.08 5.94
C GLY A 698 2.90 -15.52 5.71
N ALA A 699 1.94 -16.44 5.67
CA ALA A 699 2.19 -17.86 5.36
C ALA A 699 2.32 -18.14 3.85
N ASN A 700 2.05 -17.14 2.99
CA ASN A 700 2.00 -17.26 1.54
C ASN A 700 1.11 -18.44 1.08
N VAL A 701 -0.13 -18.52 1.58
CA VAL A 701 -1.10 -19.57 1.20
C VAL A 701 -2.42 -18.97 0.75
N ARG A 702 -2.95 -19.45 -0.38
CA ARG A 702 -4.17 -18.95 -1.01
C ARG A 702 -5.17 -20.07 -1.23
N PHE A 703 -6.43 -19.80 -0.88
CA PHE A 703 -7.55 -20.71 -1.08
C PHE A 703 -8.53 -20.08 -2.07
N GLN A 704 -8.90 -20.84 -3.10
CA GLN A 704 -10.01 -20.51 -3.99
C GLN A 704 -11.24 -21.28 -3.53
N PHE A 705 -12.37 -20.58 -3.39
CA PHE A 705 -13.66 -21.21 -3.13
C PHE A 705 -14.36 -21.56 -4.44
N PRO A 706 -15.20 -22.63 -4.48
CA PRO A 706 -16.01 -22.92 -5.65
C PRO A 706 -17.01 -21.79 -5.88
N ASN A 707 -17.38 -21.53 -7.14
CA ASN A 707 -18.21 -20.37 -7.55
C ASN A 707 -19.62 -20.37 -6.92
N SER A 708 -20.05 -21.49 -6.31
CA SER A 708 -21.28 -21.58 -5.50
C SER A 708 -21.21 -20.84 -4.15
N ILE A 709 -19.99 -20.63 -3.62
CA ILE A 709 -19.73 -19.80 -2.44
C ILE A 709 -19.87 -18.34 -2.84
N THR A 710 -20.98 -17.75 -2.39
CA THR A 710 -21.42 -16.40 -2.75
C THR A 710 -21.77 -15.55 -1.53
N HIS A 711 -21.70 -16.15 -0.33
CA HIS A 711 -22.12 -15.53 0.92
C HIS A 711 -21.12 -15.86 2.05
N LEU A 712 -21.10 -15.02 3.08
CA LEU A 712 -20.53 -15.35 4.39
C LEU A 712 -21.66 -15.55 5.40
N LYS A 713 -21.57 -16.63 6.18
CA LYS A 713 -22.52 -17.00 7.22
C LYS A 713 -21.97 -16.64 8.60
N LEU A 714 -22.75 -15.87 9.36
CA LEU A 714 -22.43 -15.57 10.76
C LEU A 714 -22.71 -16.80 11.62
N VAL A 715 -21.71 -17.29 12.34
CA VAL A 715 -21.81 -18.42 13.26
C VAL A 715 -21.22 -18.06 14.62
N GLN A 716 -21.56 -18.83 15.66
CA GLN A 716 -20.87 -18.76 16.95
C GLN A 716 -19.97 -19.98 17.12
N LYS A 717 -18.69 -19.76 17.41
CA LYS A 717 -17.70 -20.81 17.69
C LYS A 717 -16.86 -20.38 18.89
N GLY A 718 -16.76 -21.25 19.90
CA GLY A 718 -16.02 -20.94 21.13
C GLY A 718 -16.63 -19.81 21.99
N GLY A 719 -17.86 -19.37 21.72
CA GLY A 719 -18.50 -18.22 22.36
C GLY A 719 -18.31 -16.89 21.61
N GLU A 720 -17.55 -16.88 20.52
CA GLU A 720 -17.32 -15.71 19.68
C GLU A 720 -18.07 -15.82 18.34
N TYR A 721 -18.44 -14.68 17.77
CA TYR A 721 -18.89 -14.61 16.38
C TYR A 721 -17.73 -14.88 15.42
N LYS A 722 -17.98 -15.63 14.35
CA LYS A 722 -17.09 -15.86 13.20
C LYS A 722 -17.92 -15.84 11.91
N LEU A 723 -17.27 -15.53 10.79
CA LEU A 723 -17.84 -15.62 9.45
C LEU A 723 -17.32 -16.88 8.75
N VAL A 724 -18.20 -17.63 8.08
CA VAL A 724 -17.84 -18.85 7.35
C VAL A 724 -18.29 -18.74 5.90
N PRO A 725 -17.43 -19.02 4.90
CA PRO A 725 -17.84 -19.07 3.50
C PRO A 725 -18.96 -20.08 3.27
N ALA A 726 -20.03 -19.64 2.62
CA ALA A 726 -21.23 -20.44 2.40
C ALA A 726 -21.90 -20.15 1.05
N THR A 727 -22.75 -21.08 0.63
CA THR A 727 -23.68 -20.88 -0.49
C THR A 727 -24.83 -19.93 -0.09
N ARG A 728 -25.62 -19.50 -1.08
CA ARG A 728 -26.81 -18.63 -0.89
C ARG A 728 -27.88 -19.21 0.03
N ASP A 729 -27.97 -20.53 0.16
CA ASP A 729 -28.85 -21.26 1.08
C ASP A 729 -28.19 -21.60 2.43
N GLY A 730 -26.93 -21.20 2.63
CA GLY A 730 -26.21 -21.33 3.91
C GLY A 730 -25.52 -22.68 4.14
N ASN A 731 -25.27 -23.46 3.08
CA ASN A 731 -24.42 -24.64 3.12
C ASN A 731 -22.93 -24.21 3.17
N GLU A 732 -22.23 -24.66 4.20
CA GLU A 732 -20.80 -24.39 4.45
C GLU A 732 -19.88 -25.46 3.82
N HIS A 733 -20.45 -26.49 3.20
CA HIS A 733 -19.78 -27.64 2.60
C HIS A 733 -20.38 -27.99 1.22
N PRO A 734 -20.32 -27.09 0.22
CA PRO A 734 -20.66 -27.46 -1.15
C PRO A 734 -19.61 -28.40 -1.77
N GLU A 735 -19.97 -29.04 -2.88
CA GLU A 735 -18.99 -29.75 -3.72
C GLU A 735 -17.92 -28.77 -4.25
N GLY A 736 -16.67 -29.25 -4.31
CA GLY A 736 -15.52 -28.43 -4.72
C GLY A 736 -14.95 -27.50 -3.64
N MET A 737 -15.43 -27.57 -2.40
CA MET A 737 -14.84 -26.83 -1.27
C MET A 737 -13.38 -27.28 -1.03
N PRO A 738 -12.41 -26.35 -0.90
CA PRO A 738 -11.02 -26.72 -0.59
C PRO A 738 -10.89 -27.30 0.82
N ASP A 739 -9.92 -28.19 1.02
CA ASP A 739 -9.53 -28.65 2.35
C ASP A 739 -8.77 -27.52 3.07
N ILE A 740 -9.41 -26.91 4.06
CA ILE A 740 -8.90 -25.74 4.79
C ILE A 740 -9.03 -25.95 6.28
N SER A 741 -8.00 -25.51 7.01
CA SER A 741 -8.00 -25.55 8.48
C SER A 741 -9.07 -24.62 9.06
N ASP A 742 -9.42 -24.87 10.32
CA ASP A 742 -10.33 -24.02 11.08
C ASP A 742 -9.88 -22.55 11.17
N GLU A 743 -8.57 -22.28 11.06
CA GLU A 743 -7.97 -20.93 11.07
C GLU A 743 -8.41 -20.10 9.86
N TYR A 744 -8.43 -20.70 8.65
CA TYR A 744 -8.86 -20.00 7.43
C TYR A 744 -10.37 -20.11 7.18
N ARG A 745 -11.03 -21.15 7.72
CA ARG A 745 -12.46 -21.37 7.53
C ARG A 745 -13.34 -20.44 8.36
N TYR A 746 -12.95 -20.18 9.61
CA TYR A 746 -13.73 -19.37 10.55
C TYR A 746 -13.12 -17.97 10.65
N ILE A 747 -13.43 -17.15 9.64
CA ILE A 747 -12.94 -15.78 9.49
C ILE A 747 -13.35 -14.96 10.72
N ASP A 748 -12.39 -14.25 11.29
CA ASP A 748 -12.61 -13.41 12.46
C ASP A 748 -13.32 -12.09 12.07
N PRO A 749 -14.33 -11.63 12.83
CA PRO A 749 -14.95 -10.32 12.62
C PRO A 749 -13.99 -9.13 12.56
N VAL A 750 -12.78 -9.22 13.12
CA VAL A 750 -11.74 -8.18 13.02
C VAL A 750 -11.36 -7.84 11.57
N PHE A 751 -11.59 -8.75 10.61
CA PHE A 751 -11.35 -8.50 9.19
C PHE A 751 -12.53 -7.81 8.48
N ALA A 752 -13.66 -7.57 9.12
CA ALA A 752 -14.83 -6.99 8.45
C ALA A 752 -15.11 -5.59 9.01
N HIS A 753 -14.97 -4.59 8.15
CA HIS A 753 -14.99 -3.18 8.55
C HIS A 753 -16.15 -2.41 7.90
N GLU A 754 -16.67 -1.44 8.64
CA GLU A 754 -17.57 -0.41 8.14
C GLU A 754 -16.74 0.68 7.46
N TYR A 755 -17.16 1.10 6.28
CA TYR A 755 -16.46 2.11 5.49
C TYR A 755 -17.40 3.24 5.06
N GLU A 756 -16.95 4.48 5.21
CA GLU A 756 -17.58 5.64 4.58
C GLU A 756 -16.99 5.82 3.17
N THR A 757 -17.81 5.69 2.13
CA THR A 757 -17.45 6.17 0.79
C THR A 757 -17.53 7.69 0.80
N ARG A 758 -16.37 8.35 0.86
CA ARG A 758 -16.29 9.81 0.71
C ARG A 758 -16.67 10.17 -0.73
N GLU A 759 -17.78 10.89 -0.95
CA GLU A 759 -18.30 11.19 -2.30
C GLU A 759 -17.30 11.93 -3.23
N TYR A 760 -16.29 12.57 -2.64
CA TYR A 760 -15.19 13.28 -3.31
C TYR A 760 -13.89 12.46 -3.44
N SER A 761 -13.87 11.18 -3.08
CA SER A 761 -12.67 10.34 -3.07
C SER A 761 -12.97 8.94 -3.60
N HIS A 762 -12.09 8.40 -4.44
CA HIS A 762 -12.14 6.98 -4.87
C HIS A 762 -11.68 6.00 -3.78
N LYS A 763 -11.25 6.51 -2.62
CA LYS A 763 -10.91 5.74 -1.42
C LYS A 763 -12.10 5.65 -0.47
N HIS A 764 -12.21 4.49 0.18
CA HIS A 764 -13.09 4.25 1.32
C HIS A 764 -12.37 4.61 2.62
N VAL A 765 -13.06 5.14 3.63
CA VAL A 765 -12.48 5.37 4.97
C VAL A 765 -13.05 4.36 5.97
N ASN A 766 -12.18 3.52 6.53
CA ASN A 766 -12.47 2.59 7.62
C ASN A 766 -12.85 3.40 8.87
N ILE A 767 -14.12 3.34 9.24
CA ILE A 767 -14.65 4.05 10.40
C ILE A 767 -14.74 3.14 11.64
N GLY A 768 -14.78 1.82 11.45
CA GLY A 768 -14.80 0.83 12.54
C GLY A 768 -14.95 -0.61 12.05
N LEU A 769 -15.11 -1.55 12.98
CA LEU A 769 -15.52 -2.92 12.70
C LEU A 769 -17.04 -2.99 12.45
N ILE A 770 -17.50 -3.92 11.60
CA ILE A 770 -18.92 -4.22 11.47
C ILE A 770 -19.44 -4.74 12.81
N ASN A 771 -20.46 -4.06 13.35
CA ASN A 771 -21.12 -4.52 14.57
C ASN A 771 -22.00 -5.76 14.26
N PHE A 772 -21.43 -6.96 14.40
CA PHE A 772 -22.17 -8.22 14.21
C PHE A 772 -23.13 -8.58 15.34
N ASP A 773 -23.01 -7.94 16.52
CA ASP A 773 -23.91 -8.22 17.65
C ASP A 773 -25.37 -7.83 17.35
N LYS A 774 -25.60 -7.01 16.29
CA LYS A 774 -26.94 -6.66 15.77
C LYS A 774 -27.60 -7.76 14.94
N TYR A 775 -26.91 -8.87 14.64
CA TYR A 775 -27.41 -9.96 13.79
C TYR A 775 -27.49 -11.30 14.53
N SER A 776 -28.54 -12.06 14.26
CA SER A 776 -28.69 -13.43 14.78
C SER A 776 -27.68 -14.40 14.14
N PRO A 777 -27.14 -15.38 14.89
CA PRO A 777 -26.42 -16.51 14.31
C PRO A 777 -27.23 -17.19 13.20
N GLY A 778 -26.55 -17.57 12.11
CA GLY A 778 -27.14 -18.09 10.88
C GLY A 778 -27.43 -17.03 9.82
N LYS A 779 -27.27 -15.74 10.11
CA LYS A 779 -27.38 -14.64 9.12
C LYS A 779 -26.39 -14.87 7.97
N LEU A 780 -26.86 -14.63 6.74
CA LEU A 780 -26.04 -14.64 5.53
C LEU A 780 -25.81 -13.22 5.03
N PHE A 781 -24.57 -12.91 4.66
CA PHE A 781 -24.17 -11.68 3.98
C PHE A 781 -23.71 -12.04 2.57
N ALA A 782 -24.24 -11.38 1.54
CA ALA A 782 -23.80 -11.61 0.16
C ALA A 782 -22.43 -10.98 -0.08
N VAL A 783 -21.55 -11.70 -0.77
CA VAL A 783 -20.24 -11.24 -1.22
C VAL A 783 -20.38 -10.71 -2.65
N LYS A 784 -19.91 -9.48 -2.89
CA LYS A 784 -19.90 -8.86 -4.23
C LYS A 784 -18.54 -8.21 -4.52
N HIS A 785 -18.19 -8.13 -5.80
CA HIS A 785 -17.01 -7.42 -6.27
C HIS A 785 -17.25 -5.91 -6.24
N ASP A 786 -16.21 -5.10 -5.96
CA ASP A 786 -16.31 -3.64 -6.12
C ASP A 786 -16.06 -3.26 -7.59
N PRO A 787 -17.05 -2.72 -8.33
CA PRO A 787 -16.85 -2.29 -9.73
C PRO A 787 -16.04 -1.00 -9.85
N ASN A 788 -15.81 -0.29 -8.74
CA ASN A 788 -15.03 0.95 -8.67
C ASN A 788 -13.62 0.73 -8.08
N ASP A 789 -13.18 -0.52 -7.97
CA ASP A 789 -11.84 -0.85 -7.49
C ASP A 789 -10.75 -0.20 -8.36
N TYR A 790 -9.71 0.35 -7.72
CA TYR A 790 -8.59 0.99 -8.42
C TYR A 790 -7.75 -0.03 -9.23
N SER A 791 -7.87 -1.33 -8.93
CA SER A 791 -7.21 -2.39 -9.71
C SER A 791 -7.83 -2.58 -11.10
N ILE A 792 -9.06 -2.11 -11.32
CA ILE A 792 -9.74 -2.16 -12.62
C ILE A 792 -9.16 -1.05 -13.51
N GLN A 793 -8.32 -1.43 -14.47
CA GLN A 793 -7.72 -0.48 -15.41
C GLN A 793 -8.77 0.16 -16.31
N ARG A 794 -8.65 1.48 -16.48
CA ARG A 794 -9.57 2.31 -17.27
C ARG A 794 -8.79 3.28 -18.14
N ASN A 795 -9.29 3.49 -19.35
CA ASN A 795 -8.76 4.52 -20.26
C ASN A 795 -9.24 5.92 -19.84
N SER A 796 -8.83 6.95 -20.59
CA SER A 796 -9.20 8.35 -20.35
C SER A 796 -10.71 8.65 -20.45
N SER A 797 -11.49 7.80 -21.13
CA SER A 797 -12.97 7.85 -21.15
C SER A 797 -13.64 7.11 -19.98
N GLY A 798 -12.87 6.42 -19.12
CA GLY A 798 -13.36 5.66 -17.95
C GLY A 798 -13.84 4.24 -18.28
N GLU A 799 -13.65 3.78 -19.51
CA GLU A 799 -14.01 2.44 -19.99
C GLU A 799 -12.98 1.42 -19.52
N ILE A 800 -13.43 0.21 -19.15
CA ILE A 800 -12.54 -0.83 -18.64
C ILE A 800 -11.69 -1.37 -19.79
N VAL A 801 -10.37 -1.29 -19.66
CA VAL A 801 -9.40 -1.78 -20.64
C VAL A 801 -9.03 -3.20 -20.26
N ARG A 802 -8.96 -4.14 -21.21
CA ARG A 802 -8.59 -5.53 -20.91
C ARG A 802 -7.60 -6.07 -21.92
N SER A 803 -6.52 -6.68 -21.44
CA SER A 803 -5.68 -7.52 -22.30
C SER A 803 -6.24 -8.95 -22.31
N ASN A 804 -6.36 -9.58 -23.48
CA ASN A 804 -6.58 -11.03 -23.66
C ASN A 804 -7.70 -11.68 -22.81
N GLY A 805 -8.83 -10.99 -22.60
CA GLY A 805 -9.97 -11.53 -21.82
C GLY A 805 -9.74 -11.60 -20.31
N GLN A 806 -8.74 -10.89 -19.78
CA GLN A 806 -8.43 -10.82 -18.34
C GLN A 806 -9.64 -10.36 -17.50
N ALA A 807 -9.86 -11.07 -16.39
CA ALA A 807 -10.76 -10.69 -15.30
C ALA A 807 -9.98 -10.04 -14.15
N TYR A 808 -10.58 -9.06 -13.48
CA TYR A 808 -10.03 -8.37 -12.32
C TYR A 808 -10.35 -9.11 -11.02
N PHE A 809 -9.42 -9.01 -10.07
CA PHE A 809 -9.62 -9.36 -8.67
C PHE A 809 -9.79 -8.06 -7.88
N THR A 810 -10.89 -7.95 -7.15
CA THR A 810 -11.27 -6.73 -6.44
C THR A 810 -11.57 -7.01 -4.97
N LYS A 811 -11.75 -5.94 -4.21
CA LYS A 811 -12.17 -5.94 -2.80
C LYS A 811 -13.50 -6.66 -2.61
N VAL A 812 -13.63 -7.34 -1.47
CA VAL A 812 -14.83 -8.13 -1.12
C VAL A 812 -15.81 -7.29 -0.33
N LYS A 813 -16.84 -6.76 -1.01
CA LYS A 813 -17.94 -6.05 -0.36
C LYS A 813 -18.96 -7.02 0.24
N LEU A 814 -19.49 -6.65 1.40
CA LEU A 814 -20.46 -7.41 2.17
C LEU A 814 -21.83 -6.71 2.13
N PHE A 815 -22.87 -7.47 1.83
CA PHE A 815 -24.24 -6.96 1.72
C PHE A 815 -25.21 -7.70 2.63
N ASP A 816 -26.10 -6.97 3.30
CA ASP A 816 -27.33 -7.52 3.87
C ASP A 816 -28.50 -7.25 2.92
N GLY A 817 -28.87 -8.27 2.13
CA GLY A 817 -29.78 -8.09 1.00
C GLY A 817 -29.17 -7.15 -0.06
N ASP A 818 -29.72 -5.95 -0.17
CA ASP A 818 -29.26 -4.89 -1.08
C ASP A 818 -28.49 -3.75 -0.36
N GLU A 819 -28.43 -3.75 0.98
CA GLU A 819 -27.67 -2.77 1.77
C GLU A 819 -26.18 -3.19 1.85
N GLU A 820 -25.25 -2.32 1.42
CA GLU A 820 -23.81 -2.51 1.65
C GLU A 820 -23.52 -2.26 3.14
N VAL A 821 -23.09 -3.30 3.87
CA VAL A 821 -22.84 -3.23 5.32
C VAL A 821 -21.36 -3.05 5.66
N GLY A 822 -20.47 -3.13 4.66
CA GLY A 822 -19.03 -2.97 4.78
C GLY A 822 -18.26 -3.82 3.77
N MET A 823 -16.97 -4.06 4.03
CA MET A 823 -16.13 -4.95 3.23
C MET A 823 -15.10 -5.69 4.09
N LEU A 824 -14.52 -6.76 3.53
CA LEU A 824 -13.42 -7.48 4.16
C LEU A 824 -12.10 -6.75 3.95
N SER A 825 -11.23 -6.81 4.96
CA SER A 825 -9.89 -6.24 5.00
C SER A 825 -8.98 -6.84 3.93
N ASN A 826 -7.97 -6.09 3.51
CA ASN A 826 -6.89 -6.59 2.68
C ASN A 826 -5.54 -6.07 3.17
N ASN A 827 -5.44 -5.91 4.50
CA ASN A 827 -4.25 -5.50 5.20
C ASN A 827 -3.40 -6.68 5.67
N PHE A 828 -2.09 -6.44 5.71
CA PHE A 828 -1.12 -7.39 6.23
C PHE A 828 0.04 -6.66 6.88
N HIS A 829 0.57 -7.28 7.93
CA HIS A 829 1.67 -6.73 8.73
C HIS A 829 2.61 -7.88 9.10
N ASN A 830 3.78 -7.90 8.48
CA ASN A 830 4.78 -8.94 8.67
C ASN A 830 6.19 -8.37 8.59
N PHE A 831 7.16 -9.14 9.06
CA PHE A 831 8.56 -8.92 8.75
C PHE A 831 8.98 -9.87 7.63
N LYS A 832 9.70 -9.37 6.62
CA LYS A 832 10.53 -10.19 5.73
C LYS A 832 11.98 -9.82 5.97
N GLY A 833 12.79 -10.79 6.38
CA GLY A 833 14.16 -10.49 6.79
C GLY A 833 14.22 -9.47 7.91
N LYS A 834 14.98 -8.37 7.76
CA LYS A 834 15.03 -7.29 8.77
C LYS A 834 13.91 -6.25 8.65
N ILE A 835 13.10 -6.30 7.58
CA ILE A 835 12.19 -5.21 7.19
C ILE A 835 10.76 -5.56 7.62
N PHE A 836 10.12 -4.66 8.35
CA PHE A 836 8.68 -4.64 8.59
C PHE A 836 7.96 -4.08 7.37
N PHE A 837 6.90 -4.77 6.93
CA PHE A 837 5.97 -4.36 5.90
C PHE A 837 4.57 -4.22 6.49
N SER A 838 3.89 -3.11 6.21
CA SER A 838 2.51 -2.83 6.59
C SER A 838 1.77 -2.18 5.43
N ALA A 839 0.76 -2.85 4.86
CA ALA A 839 -0.02 -2.35 3.73
C ALA A 839 -1.52 -2.66 3.88
N ASP A 840 -2.38 -1.98 3.10
CA ASP A 840 -3.78 -2.36 2.92
C ASP A 840 -4.27 -2.11 1.49
N TYR A 841 -4.48 -3.20 0.76
CA TYR A 841 -4.96 -3.14 -0.62
C TYR A 841 -6.44 -2.70 -0.75
N ASN A 842 -7.15 -2.44 0.35
CA ASN A 842 -8.47 -1.78 0.30
C ASN A 842 -8.38 -0.28 0.00
N TYR A 843 -7.25 0.37 0.27
CA TYR A 843 -7.10 1.82 0.14
C TYR A 843 -6.35 2.23 -1.13
N SER A 844 -5.10 1.80 -1.24
CA SER A 844 -4.22 2.08 -2.37
C SER A 844 -3.03 1.12 -2.32
N TYR A 845 -2.48 0.78 -3.48
CA TYR A 845 -1.25 -0.03 -3.57
C TYR A 845 0.02 0.79 -3.32
N ASN A 846 -0.04 2.12 -3.50
CA ASN A 846 1.07 3.07 -3.27
C ASN A 846 1.31 3.37 -1.79
N ASP A 847 0.69 2.60 -0.90
CA ASP A 847 0.40 3.06 0.46
C ASP A 847 0.71 1.97 1.49
N PHE A 848 2.02 1.79 1.70
CA PHE A 848 2.55 0.78 2.60
C PHE A 848 3.80 1.30 3.30
N LEU A 849 3.96 1.01 4.59
CA LEU A 849 5.19 1.29 5.32
C LEU A 849 6.17 0.13 5.13
N ALA A 850 7.37 0.42 4.64
CA ALA A 850 8.54 -0.46 4.75
C ALA A 850 9.56 0.18 5.70
N SER A 851 9.92 -0.49 6.80
CA SER A 851 10.81 0.08 7.81
C SER A 851 11.64 -0.98 8.52
N VAL A 852 12.85 -0.62 8.95
CA VAL A 852 13.69 -1.49 9.80
C VAL A 852 13.43 -1.24 11.29
N SER A 853 12.82 -0.10 11.64
CA SER A 853 12.37 0.25 12.99
C SER A 853 11.07 1.07 12.92
N PRO A 854 9.93 0.44 12.55
CA PRO A 854 8.66 1.13 12.35
C PRO A 854 8.22 1.85 13.63
N GLN A 855 8.05 3.17 13.55
CA GLN A 855 7.55 3.93 14.69
C GLN A 855 6.07 3.57 14.91
N VAL A 856 5.69 3.25 16.14
CA VAL A 856 4.31 2.89 16.50
C VAL A 856 3.81 3.74 17.67
N GLU A 857 2.53 4.09 17.62
CA GLU A 857 1.78 4.72 18.70
C GLU A 857 0.55 3.85 19.03
N VAL A 858 0.18 3.79 20.32
CA VAL A 858 -0.98 3.05 20.81
C VAL A 858 -1.83 3.97 21.70
N GLU A 859 -3.05 4.26 21.25
CA GLU A 859 -4.04 5.09 21.94
C GLU A 859 -5.16 4.21 22.51
N ASP A 860 -5.59 4.46 23.76
CA ASP A 860 -6.74 3.80 24.37
C ASP A 860 -8.04 4.53 24.00
N MET A 861 -9.04 3.78 23.52
CA MET A 861 -10.32 4.32 23.04
C MET A 861 -11.43 4.22 24.11
N GLU A 862 -12.45 5.09 24.04
CA GLU A 862 -13.53 5.15 25.05
C GLU A 862 -14.38 3.87 25.15
N ASP A 863 -14.41 3.04 24.10
CA ASP A 863 -15.11 1.74 24.06
C ASP A 863 -14.31 0.56 24.65
N GLY A 864 -13.09 0.82 25.14
CA GLY A 864 -12.18 -0.19 25.67
C GLY A 864 -11.39 -0.95 24.59
N SER A 865 -11.41 -0.45 23.35
CA SER A 865 -10.49 -0.86 22.30
C SER A 865 -9.18 -0.05 22.35
N LYS A 866 -8.20 -0.42 21.52
CA LYS A 866 -6.99 0.35 21.26
C LYS A 866 -6.98 0.80 19.81
N LYS A 867 -6.23 1.85 19.50
CA LYS A 867 -5.90 2.31 18.16
C LYS A 867 -4.38 2.28 18.00
N ILE A 868 -3.91 1.64 16.94
CA ILE A 868 -2.49 1.48 16.63
C ILE A 868 -2.24 2.27 15.34
N THR A 869 -1.31 3.22 15.38
CA THR A 869 -0.87 3.99 14.20
C THR A 869 0.63 3.80 14.01
N PHE A 870 1.08 3.65 12.77
CA PHE A 870 2.50 3.74 12.44
C PHE A 870 2.84 5.12 11.85
N ASP A 871 3.96 5.68 12.27
CA ASP A 871 4.46 6.99 11.85
C ASP A 871 5.80 6.82 11.09
N GLN A 872 6.21 7.85 10.34
CA GLN A 872 7.43 7.80 9.53
C GLN A 872 8.68 7.88 10.43
N GLY A 873 9.48 6.83 10.44
CA GLY A 873 10.78 6.80 11.11
C GLY A 873 11.91 7.31 10.22
N LYS A 874 12.96 7.86 10.85
CA LYS A 874 14.24 8.17 10.18
C LYS A 874 15.00 6.90 9.72
N GLY A 875 14.46 5.71 9.95
CA GLY A 875 14.98 4.40 9.50
C GLY A 875 14.04 3.67 8.53
N ASP A 876 13.10 4.39 7.93
CA ASP A 876 12.18 3.86 6.92
C ASP A 876 12.89 3.67 5.57
N ILE A 877 12.29 2.86 4.70
CA ILE A 877 12.85 2.48 3.40
C ILE A 877 12.11 3.22 2.29
N GLY A 878 12.83 4.12 1.63
CA GLY A 878 12.32 4.94 0.54
C GLY A 878 11.13 5.82 0.93
N ASP A 879 10.46 6.35 -0.08
CA ASP A 879 9.30 7.24 0.04
C ASP A 879 7.97 6.49 0.29
N THR A 880 8.03 5.39 1.05
CA THR A 880 6.93 4.40 1.10
C THR A 880 5.75 4.84 1.97
N ASN A 881 5.98 5.59 3.05
CA ASN A 881 4.92 6.03 3.97
C ASN A 881 4.13 7.23 3.42
N ARG A 882 3.09 6.99 2.61
CA ARG A 882 2.38 8.02 1.86
C ARG A 882 0.83 7.94 1.90
N GLY A 883 0.23 7.48 3.01
CA GLY A 883 -1.22 7.70 3.30
C GLY A 883 -1.99 6.82 4.33
N TYR A 884 -1.70 5.53 4.52
CA TYR A 884 -2.65 4.55 5.10
C TYR A 884 -2.40 4.26 6.58
N THR A 885 -1.14 4.12 6.98
CA THR A 885 -0.78 3.75 8.36
C THR A 885 -1.26 4.76 9.40
N ASP A 886 -1.45 6.03 8.97
CA ASP A 886 -2.04 7.13 9.73
C ASP A 886 -3.53 6.90 10.10
N HIS A 887 -4.23 6.01 9.39
CA HIS A 887 -5.68 5.82 9.48
C HIS A 887 -6.11 4.46 10.06
N GLN A 888 -5.19 3.52 10.27
CA GLN A 888 -5.55 2.19 10.76
C GLN A 888 -6.10 2.26 12.20
N ARG A 889 -7.21 1.53 12.44
CA ARG A 889 -7.86 1.40 13.76
C ARG A 889 -7.95 -0.08 14.12
N ILE A 890 -7.13 -0.54 15.08
CA ILE A 890 -6.98 -1.96 15.41
C ILE A 890 -7.62 -2.27 16.75
N PHE A 891 -8.94 -2.51 16.71
CA PHE A 891 -9.77 -2.66 17.90
C PHE A 891 -9.48 -3.95 18.68
N THR A 892 -8.47 -3.94 19.56
CA THR A 892 -8.26 -5.04 20.52
C THR A 892 -9.18 -4.89 21.72
N LYS A 893 -10.17 -5.78 21.90
CA LYS A 893 -10.90 -5.88 23.17
C LYS A 893 -9.93 -6.32 24.26
N GLY A 894 -9.64 -5.44 25.23
CA GLY A 894 -8.84 -5.80 26.39
C GLY A 894 -9.46 -6.98 27.13
N LYS A 895 -8.66 -7.97 27.53
CA LYS A 895 -9.12 -9.07 28.40
C LYS A 895 -9.65 -8.44 29.69
N GLN A 896 -10.98 -8.44 29.88
CA GLN A 896 -11.53 -8.09 31.17
C GLN A 896 -10.95 -9.06 32.19
N ALA A 897 -10.24 -8.52 33.18
CA ALA A 897 -9.71 -9.31 34.28
C ALA A 897 -10.89 -9.98 35.00
N GLU A 898 -11.06 -11.29 34.79
CA GLU A 898 -12.08 -12.09 35.46
C GLU A 898 -11.89 -11.97 36.97
N THR A 899 -12.64 -11.04 37.56
CA THR A 899 -12.59 -10.81 38.99
C THR A 899 -13.31 -11.99 39.62
N GLN A 900 -12.53 -13.00 40.05
CA GLN A 900 -13.02 -14.26 40.57
C GLN A 900 -14.11 -14.04 41.61
N LYS A 901 -15.37 -14.18 41.19
CA LYS A 901 -16.50 -14.32 42.12
C LYS A 901 -16.41 -15.72 42.70
N GLN A 902 -15.66 -15.84 43.79
CA GLN A 902 -15.72 -16.99 44.67
C GLN A 902 -17.17 -17.19 45.15
N GLN A 903 -17.92 -18.06 44.47
CA GLN A 903 -19.13 -18.64 45.02
C GLN A 903 -18.82 -20.06 45.46
N VAL A 904 -18.85 -20.25 46.77
CA VAL A 904 -18.56 -21.52 47.43
C VAL A 904 -19.72 -22.49 47.24
N SER A 905 -19.47 -23.59 46.54
CA SER A 905 -20.22 -24.83 46.72
C SER A 905 -19.30 -26.04 46.52
N LYS A 906 -19.28 -26.91 47.53
CA LYS A 906 -18.33 -28.01 47.72
C LYS A 906 -18.44 -29.11 46.66
N GLU A 907 -17.31 -29.74 46.37
CA GLU A 907 -17.24 -31.09 45.77
C GLU A 907 -17.77 -32.16 46.72
N GLN A 908 -18.51 -33.12 46.16
CA GLN A 908 -18.76 -34.52 46.55
C GLN A 908 -19.51 -35.16 45.37
N ASP A 909 -19.22 -36.34 44.83
CA ASP A 909 -18.17 -37.35 45.09
C ASP A 909 -17.79 -38.00 43.74
N ASN A 910 -16.61 -38.62 43.68
CA ASN A 910 -16.26 -39.68 42.72
C ASN A 910 -16.26 -41.00 43.54
N PRO A 911 -16.63 -42.19 43.01
CA PRO A 911 -15.76 -42.86 42.02
C PRO A 911 -16.41 -43.87 41.02
N GLU A 912 -15.60 -44.33 40.05
CA GLU A 912 -15.58 -45.66 39.37
C GLU A 912 -16.83 -46.10 38.54
N TYR A 913 -16.71 -46.55 37.29
CA TYR A 913 -15.90 -47.71 36.85
C TYR A 913 -15.50 -47.70 35.34
N ASP A 914 -14.40 -48.40 35.05
CA ASP A 914 -13.97 -49.09 33.80
C ASP A 914 -13.91 -48.40 32.42
N THR A 915 -12.66 -48.05 32.04
CA THR A 915 -12.04 -48.41 30.74
C THR A 915 -11.81 -49.94 30.66
N PRO A 916 -11.58 -50.62 29.50
CA PRO A 916 -10.90 -50.18 28.27
C PRO A 916 -11.66 -50.61 26.96
N GLU A 917 -11.22 -50.37 25.71
CA GLU A 917 -10.02 -50.90 25.03
C GLU A 917 -9.49 -49.96 23.93
N SER A 918 -8.16 -49.91 23.83
CA SER A 918 -7.39 -49.24 22.77
C SER A 918 -7.05 -50.19 21.63
N PHE A 919 -7.00 -49.69 20.39
CA PHE A 919 -6.10 -50.22 19.36
C PHE A 919 -5.25 -49.10 18.74
N SER A 920 -4.08 -48.89 19.36
CA SER A 920 -2.84 -48.47 18.72
C SER A 920 -2.20 -49.71 18.02
N TYR A 921 -1.13 -49.66 17.21
CA TYR A 921 0.09 -48.83 17.27
C TYR A 921 0.81 -48.76 15.90
N GLY A 922 1.73 -47.80 15.77
CA GLY A 922 2.67 -47.69 14.66
C GLY A 922 3.80 -46.66 14.87
N THR A 923 4.43 -46.63 16.06
CA THR A 923 5.63 -45.79 16.38
C THR A 923 6.92 -46.63 16.21
N PRO A 924 8.13 -46.05 15.95
CA PRO A 924 8.89 -45.16 16.87
C PRO A 924 9.54 -43.94 16.17
N GLY A 925 10.14 -42.91 16.79
CA GLY A 925 10.45 -42.67 18.20
C GLY A 925 11.95 -42.43 18.48
N VAL A 926 12.53 -41.27 18.09
CA VAL A 926 13.78 -40.65 18.66
C VAL A 926 13.85 -39.11 18.37
N ILE A 927 12.99 -38.26 18.95
CA ILE A 927 13.23 -36.78 18.98
C ILE A 927 12.67 -36.14 20.28
N ALA A 928 13.06 -36.66 21.45
CA ALA A 928 12.60 -36.13 22.75
C ALA A 928 13.72 -35.92 23.79
N GLN A 929 14.99 -36.05 23.37
CA GLN A 929 16.17 -35.94 24.25
C GLN A 929 17.26 -35.01 23.66
N VAL A 930 16.88 -34.08 22.79
CA VAL A 930 17.78 -33.09 22.15
C VAL A 930 17.32 -31.65 22.42
N ALA A 931 16.05 -31.45 22.76
CA ALA A 931 15.48 -30.12 23.01
C ALA A 931 15.81 -29.53 24.41
N SER A 932 16.21 -30.34 25.39
CA SER A 932 16.64 -29.83 26.71
C SER A 932 18.06 -29.27 26.71
N ASP A 933 18.94 -29.85 25.89
CA ASP A 933 20.38 -29.59 25.95
C ASP A 933 20.77 -28.39 25.05
N ALA A 934 19.89 -28.02 24.11
CA ALA A 934 19.99 -26.80 23.32
C ALA A 934 19.67 -25.52 24.13
N TRP A 935 18.91 -25.63 25.22
CA TRP A 935 18.54 -24.48 26.07
C TRP A 935 19.60 -24.08 27.11
N SER A 936 20.67 -24.88 27.25
CA SER A 936 21.87 -24.53 28.04
C SER A 936 23.04 -24.01 27.20
N GLY A 937 22.86 -23.81 25.88
CA GLY A 937 23.93 -23.39 24.97
C GLY A 937 23.92 -21.92 24.54
N ILE A 938 22.89 -21.15 24.89
CA ILE A 938 22.67 -19.78 24.36
C ILE A 938 23.09 -18.67 25.36
N SER A 939 23.32 -19.00 26.64
CA SER A 939 23.73 -18.01 27.65
C SER A 939 25.18 -17.52 27.52
N ASP A 940 26.04 -18.24 26.81
CA ASP A 940 27.49 -18.01 26.83
C ASP A 940 28.01 -17.23 25.60
N TRP A 941 27.12 -16.81 24.69
CA TRP A 941 27.48 -16.05 23.49
C TRP A 941 27.57 -14.52 23.68
N TRP A 942 27.33 -14.03 24.91
CA TRP A 942 27.44 -12.60 25.27
C TRP A 942 28.63 -12.26 26.20
N SER A 943 29.58 -13.18 26.41
CA SER A 943 30.69 -12.95 27.35
C SER A 943 32.10 -13.41 26.89
N GLY A 944 32.46 -13.07 25.65
CA GLY A 944 33.79 -12.51 25.34
C GLY A 944 35.01 -13.43 25.13
N SER A 945 35.87 -13.01 24.20
CA SER A 945 37.31 -13.29 24.25
C SER A 945 38.13 -12.27 23.42
N LYS A 946 38.82 -11.34 24.09
CA LYS A 946 40.00 -10.63 23.56
C LYS A 946 41.22 -10.96 24.44
N GLN A 947 42.01 -11.93 24.00
CA GLN A 947 43.38 -12.29 24.44
C GLN A 947 44.00 -13.12 23.28
N GLU A 948 45.29 -13.13 22.97
CA GLU A 948 46.51 -12.54 23.57
C GLU A 948 47.15 -11.51 22.56
N GLU A 949 48.26 -10.79 22.76
CA GLU A 949 49.61 -11.14 23.27
C GLU A 949 50.33 -10.05 24.09
N LYS A 950 51.48 -10.45 24.65
CA LYS A 950 52.23 -9.83 25.75
C LYS A 950 53.23 -8.75 25.30
N SER A 951 53.50 -7.79 26.17
CA SER A 951 54.87 -7.32 26.46
C SER A 951 54.97 -6.73 27.88
N GLU A 952 56.19 -6.61 28.42
CA GLU A 952 56.44 -6.68 29.86
C GLU A 952 56.66 -5.34 30.60
N ALA A 953 56.38 -5.38 31.92
CA ALA A 953 57.07 -4.69 33.02
C ALA A 953 57.14 -3.14 33.10
N LYS A 954 56.48 -2.57 34.13
CA LYS A 954 57.17 -2.21 35.41
C LYS A 954 56.24 -1.82 36.57
N ILE A 955 56.77 -1.95 37.78
CA ILE A 955 56.16 -1.69 39.11
C ILE A 955 56.37 -0.23 39.54
N VAL A 956 55.42 0.35 40.33
CA VAL A 956 55.58 1.29 41.48
C VAL A 956 54.16 1.79 41.90
N THR A 957 53.53 1.33 43.01
CA THR A 957 53.39 2.00 44.35
C THR A 957 53.11 3.52 44.29
N GLU A 958 52.04 4.12 44.80
CA GLU A 958 51.48 4.20 46.19
C GLU A 958 50.00 4.72 46.12
N SER A 959 49.00 4.19 46.85
CA SER A 959 48.61 4.39 48.27
C SER A 959 47.86 5.70 48.65
N LYS A 960 46.70 5.54 49.33
CA LYS A 960 45.88 6.45 50.21
C LYS A 960 44.47 6.83 49.68
N THR A 961 43.36 6.28 50.20
CA THR A 961 42.64 6.51 51.51
C THR A 961 42.01 7.92 51.63
N HIS A 962 40.76 8.16 52.10
CA HIS A 962 39.77 7.31 52.79
C HIS A 962 38.37 8.02 52.89
N SER A 963 37.29 7.24 53.16
CA SER A 963 36.04 7.55 53.93
C SER A 963 35.29 8.91 53.84
N GLY A 964 33.95 9.00 53.97
CA GLY A 964 32.90 7.97 54.13
C GLY A 964 31.61 8.45 54.84
N GLN A 965 30.50 7.73 54.59
CA GLN A 965 29.31 7.46 55.46
C GLN A 965 28.40 8.58 56.08
N SER A 966 27.11 8.53 55.67
CA SER A 966 25.88 8.37 56.53
C SER A 966 25.40 9.53 57.45
N SER A 967 24.17 9.63 58.01
CA SER A 967 22.98 8.74 58.10
C SER A 967 21.65 9.49 58.44
N LEU A 968 20.50 9.00 57.93
CA LEU A 968 19.12 8.87 58.49
C LEU A 968 18.52 9.70 59.67
N ARG A 969 17.20 10.00 59.51
CA ARG A 969 16.06 10.15 60.48
C ARG A 969 15.86 11.44 61.34
N GLY A 970 14.59 11.92 61.41
CA GLY A 970 14.05 12.52 62.66
C GLY A 970 12.92 13.58 62.62
N LEU A 971 11.65 13.17 62.46
CA LEU A 971 10.37 13.71 63.01
C LEU A 971 10.17 15.16 63.57
N ALA A 972 9.08 15.78 63.10
CA ALA A 972 8.02 16.55 63.82
C ALA A 972 8.26 17.96 64.44
N GLY A 973 7.29 18.89 64.25
CA GLY A 973 7.22 20.12 65.06
C GLY A 973 6.25 21.27 64.64
N MET A 974 5.00 21.20 65.09
CA MET A 974 4.13 22.32 65.56
C MET A 974 3.53 23.39 64.60
N SER A 975 2.36 23.87 65.04
CA SER A 975 1.43 24.84 64.43
C SER A 975 1.53 26.26 65.00
N ARG A 976 0.85 27.23 64.36
CA ARG A 976 0.26 28.41 65.02
C ARG A 976 -0.84 29.07 64.17
N ASP A 977 -1.91 29.48 64.84
CA ASP A 977 -3.10 30.18 64.31
C ASP A 977 -3.05 31.70 64.58
N ASP A 978 -4.03 32.44 64.03
CA ASP A 978 -4.80 33.58 64.60
C ASP A 978 -5.33 34.46 63.42
N GLU A 979 -6.65 34.57 63.15
CA GLU A 979 -7.72 35.36 63.83
C GLU A 979 -7.70 36.90 63.53
N MET A 980 -8.80 37.68 63.41
CA MET A 980 -10.26 37.47 63.22
C MET A 980 -10.96 38.85 62.94
N GLN A 981 -12.31 38.88 62.79
CA GLN A 981 -13.28 40.02 62.95
C GLN A 981 -13.55 41.00 61.76
N SER A 982 -14.68 41.74 61.71
CA SER A 982 -16.14 41.44 61.83
C SER A 982 -16.97 42.73 61.54
N ASP A 983 -18.27 42.62 61.17
CA ASP A 983 -19.43 43.36 61.76
C ASP A 983 -20.71 43.45 60.87
N GLN A 984 -21.88 43.63 61.52
CA GLN A 984 -23.26 43.80 61.00
C GLN A 984 -23.92 45.05 61.70
N PRO A 985 -25.27 45.30 61.82
CA PRO A 985 -26.51 44.84 61.12
C PRO A 985 -27.62 45.92 60.82
N GLN A 986 -28.71 45.48 60.12
CA GLN A 986 -30.16 45.78 60.29
C GLN A 986 -30.86 47.16 60.00
N GLN A 987 -31.89 47.11 59.12
CA GLN A 987 -33.34 47.47 59.32
C GLN A 987 -34.18 47.20 58.03
N GLY A 988 -35.53 47.18 57.97
CA GLY A 988 -36.57 47.26 59.01
C GLY A 988 -38.05 47.41 58.53
N LEU A 989 -38.75 46.32 58.15
CA LEU A 989 -40.24 46.08 58.15
C LEU A 989 -41.27 47.07 57.50
N SER A 990 -42.14 46.58 56.60
CA SER A 990 -43.63 46.59 56.78
C SER A 990 -44.37 45.70 55.73
N LYS A 991 -45.67 45.41 55.95
CA LYS A 991 -46.48 44.38 55.21
C LYS A 991 -47.67 44.99 54.45
N SER A 992 -48.05 44.40 53.30
CA SER A 992 -49.45 44.12 52.94
C SER A 992 -49.56 43.16 51.73
N THR A 993 -50.65 42.40 51.62
CA THR A 993 -50.72 41.16 50.83
C THR A 993 -51.67 41.26 49.63
N ARG A 994 -51.19 40.86 48.43
CA ARG A 994 -52.00 40.24 47.36
C ARG A 994 -51.15 39.23 46.58
N PRO A 995 -51.60 37.99 46.34
CA PRO A 995 -50.90 37.07 45.45
C PRO A 995 -51.17 37.48 44.00
N VAL A 996 -50.27 38.26 43.41
CA VAL A 996 -50.16 38.39 41.96
C VAL A 996 -49.29 37.24 41.48
N ALA A 997 -49.77 36.48 40.50
CA ALA A 997 -48.98 35.42 39.89
C ALA A 997 -47.76 36.04 39.18
N HIS A 998 -46.58 35.91 39.80
CA HIS A 998 -45.33 36.23 39.13
C HIS A 998 -45.11 35.21 38.02
N LYS A 999 -45.09 35.69 36.77
CA LYS A 999 -44.48 34.95 35.67
C LYS A 999 -43.06 34.60 36.09
N GLN A 1000 -42.74 33.30 36.14
CA GLN A 1000 -41.34 32.89 36.08
C GLN A 1000 -40.76 33.40 34.76
N GLU A 1001 -39.58 34.03 34.82
CA GLU A 1001 -38.84 34.36 33.61
C GLU A 1001 -38.47 33.07 32.88
N GLN A 1002 -38.95 32.93 31.65
CA GLN A 1002 -38.53 31.86 30.76
C GLN A 1002 -37.11 32.19 30.29
N VAL A 1003 -36.12 31.53 30.91
CA VAL A 1003 -34.73 31.62 30.47
C VAL A 1003 -34.59 30.85 29.16
N VAL A 1004 -34.78 31.56 28.04
CA VAL A 1004 -34.39 31.08 26.72
C VAL A 1004 -32.88 31.23 26.61
N LEU A 1005 -32.17 30.10 26.69
CA LEU A 1005 -30.75 30.07 26.33
C LEU A 1005 -30.64 30.36 24.83
N LYS A 1006 -29.79 31.33 24.49
CA LYS A 1006 -29.77 31.92 23.15
C LYS A 1006 -29.19 30.93 22.12
N ASP A 1007 -29.96 30.75 21.06
CA ASP A 1007 -29.51 30.35 19.71
C ASP A 1007 -28.96 28.93 19.47
N THR A 1008 -29.33 27.92 20.27
CA THR A 1008 -29.32 26.51 19.79
C THR A 1008 -30.56 26.28 18.91
N ILE A 1009 -30.36 26.29 17.58
CA ILE A 1009 -31.39 25.98 16.58
C ILE A 1009 -31.22 24.51 16.19
N LEU A 1010 -32.19 23.68 16.55
CA LEU A 1010 -32.22 22.30 16.09
C LEU A 1010 -32.76 22.25 14.66
N LYS A 1011 -32.06 21.52 13.77
CA LYS A 1011 -32.38 21.51 12.34
C LYS A 1011 -33.68 20.74 12.11
N ILE A 1012 -34.68 21.42 11.55
CA ILE A 1012 -35.91 20.82 11.06
C ILE A 1012 -35.71 20.54 9.57
N GLU A 1013 -35.61 19.27 9.20
CA GLU A 1013 -35.41 18.87 7.80
C GLU A 1013 -36.70 18.30 7.20
N LYS A 1014 -36.85 18.50 5.90
CA LYS A 1014 -37.92 17.98 5.07
C LYS A 1014 -37.43 16.70 4.39
N SER A 1015 -38.16 15.59 4.46
CA SER A 1015 -37.81 14.38 3.70
C SER A 1015 -37.78 14.65 2.19
N ARG A 1016 -36.90 13.96 1.47
CA ARG A 1016 -36.90 13.97 0.00
C ARG A 1016 -38.16 13.28 -0.54
N ASP A 1017 -38.58 12.19 0.10
CA ASP A 1017 -39.78 11.42 -0.25
C ASP A 1017 -41.06 12.21 0.06
N GLN A 1018 -42.11 11.95 -0.73
CA GLN A 1018 -43.40 12.61 -0.69
C GLN A 1018 -44.54 11.58 -0.64
N ASP A 1019 -45.52 11.74 0.25
CA ASP A 1019 -46.70 10.88 0.29
C ASP A 1019 -47.68 11.18 -0.87
N SER A 1020 -48.67 10.30 -1.07
CA SER A 1020 -49.68 10.45 -2.12
C SER A 1020 -50.62 11.65 -1.95
N ASP A 1021 -50.65 12.28 -0.76
CA ASP A 1021 -51.35 13.53 -0.48
C ASP A 1021 -50.44 14.77 -0.71
N GLY A 1022 -49.18 14.59 -1.09
CA GLY A 1022 -48.21 15.66 -1.30
C GLY A 1022 -47.52 16.16 -0.02
N LYS A 1023 -47.63 15.43 1.09
CA LYS A 1023 -46.94 15.71 2.37
C LYS A 1023 -45.50 15.17 2.33
N HIS A 1024 -44.65 15.74 3.15
CA HIS A 1024 -43.30 15.24 3.44
C HIS A 1024 -43.10 15.17 4.94
N LYS A 1025 -42.35 14.15 5.38
CA LYS A 1025 -42.00 13.90 6.78
C LYS A 1025 -41.08 15.00 7.32
N VAL A 1026 -41.12 15.15 8.65
CA VAL A 1026 -40.33 16.13 9.39
C VAL A 1026 -39.28 15.40 10.21
N ASN A 1027 -38.01 15.65 9.91
CA ASN A 1027 -36.89 15.10 10.67
C ASN A 1027 -36.33 16.16 11.62
N VAL A 1028 -35.87 15.75 12.79
CA VAL A 1028 -35.24 16.63 13.79
C VAL A 1028 -33.85 16.09 14.16
N VAL A 1029 -32.84 16.96 14.11
CA VAL A 1029 -31.44 16.61 14.43
C VAL A 1029 -30.91 17.52 15.54
N ILE A 1030 -30.17 16.95 16.49
CA ILE A 1030 -29.44 17.66 17.55
C ILE A 1030 -27.93 17.51 17.31
N ASP A 1031 -27.20 18.63 17.38
CA ASP A 1031 -25.74 18.60 17.42
C ASP A 1031 -25.26 18.24 18.84
N TYR A 1032 -24.36 17.26 18.92
CA TYR A 1032 -23.73 16.81 20.17
C TYR A 1032 -22.99 17.95 20.90
N ASN A 1033 -22.36 18.86 20.15
CA ASN A 1033 -21.57 19.96 20.71
C ASN A 1033 -22.45 21.02 21.39
N ASP A 1034 -23.70 21.20 20.96
CA ASP A 1034 -24.68 22.07 21.63
C ASP A 1034 -25.07 21.51 23.01
N ILE A 1035 -25.32 20.20 23.11
CA ILE A 1035 -25.63 19.52 24.38
C ILE A 1035 -24.42 19.55 25.32
N LYS A 1036 -23.21 19.29 24.80
CA LYS A 1036 -21.95 19.41 25.55
C LYS A 1036 -21.76 20.83 26.07
N SER A 1037 -22.00 21.84 25.24
CA SER A 1037 -21.97 23.26 25.62
C SER A 1037 -23.04 23.65 26.65
N LEU A 1038 -24.22 23.01 26.62
CA LEU A 1038 -25.25 23.19 27.65
C LEU A 1038 -24.80 22.61 29.00
N TYR A 1039 -24.19 21.43 29.01
CA TYR A 1039 -23.68 20.79 30.23
C TYR A 1039 -22.54 21.57 30.88
N HIS A 1040 -21.57 22.05 30.10
CA HIS A 1040 -20.46 22.83 30.63
C HIS A 1040 -20.91 24.17 31.26
N ARG A 1041 -22.00 24.78 30.74
CA ARG A 1041 -22.59 26.02 31.26
C ARG A 1041 -23.54 25.85 32.45
N ALA A 1042 -23.97 24.64 32.77
CA ALA A 1042 -24.84 24.38 33.92
C ALA A 1042 -24.03 24.28 35.24
N GLU A 1043 -24.61 24.73 36.35
CA GLU A 1043 -24.00 24.71 37.68
C GLU A 1043 -24.91 24.06 38.72
N GLY A 1044 -24.31 23.43 39.74
CA GLY A 1044 -25.03 22.80 40.84
C GLY A 1044 -26.03 21.72 40.37
N ALA A 1045 -27.27 21.81 40.86
CA ALA A 1045 -28.32 20.84 40.54
C ALA A 1045 -28.69 20.81 39.04
N ASP A 1046 -28.51 21.91 38.31
CA ASP A 1046 -28.87 21.99 36.90
C ASP A 1046 -27.98 21.09 36.02
N LYS A 1047 -26.73 20.82 36.43
CA LYS A 1047 -25.85 19.87 35.73
C LYS A 1047 -26.42 18.45 35.70
N GLN A 1048 -27.12 18.04 36.76
CA GLN A 1048 -27.79 16.74 36.82
C GLN A 1048 -29.08 16.72 35.98
N SER A 1049 -29.82 17.83 35.88
CA SER A 1049 -30.94 17.91 34.94
C SER A 1049 -30.47 17.89 33.47
N VAL A 1050 -29.35 18.54 33.15
CA VAL A 1050 -28.75 18.46 31.80
C VAL A 1050 -28.20 17.06 31.53
N LEU A 1051 -27.51 16.41 32.47
CA LEU A 1051 -27.09 15.00 32.32
C LEU A 1051 -28.27 14.06 32.10
N LYS A 1052 -29.38 14.22 32.84
CA LYS A 1052 -30.59 13.41 32.61
C LYS A 1052 -31.17 13.62 31.22
N PHE A 1053 -31.24 14.87 30.75
CA PHE A 1053 -31.69 15.19 29.40
C PHE A 1053 -30.74 14.62 28.33
N TRP A 1054 -29.43 14.75 28.54
CA TRP A 1054 -28.38 14.16 27.70
C TRP A 1054 -28.53 12.63 27.64
N HIS A 1055 -28.62 11.94 28.77
CA HIS A 1055 -28.81 10.48 28.79
C HIS A 1055 -30.14 10.04 28.13
N LYS A 1056 -31.20 10.87 28.20
CA LYS A 1056 -32.46 10.64 27.47
C LYS A 1056 -32.28 10.72 25.95
N LEU A 1057 -31.35 11.55 25.45
CA LEU A 1057 -30.97 11.65 24.03
C LEU A 1057 -29.91 10.62 23.61
N HIS A 1058 -29.01 10.22 24.52
CA HIS A 1058 -28.01 9.17 24.28
C HIS A 1058 -28.69 7.81 24.04
N ALA A 1059 -29.83 7.56 24.69
CA ALA A 1059 -30.66 6.38 24.44
C ALA A 1059 -31.22 6.29 23.01
N SER A 1060 -31.10 7.36 22.20
CA SER A 1060 -31.46 7.39 20.78
C SER A 1060 -30.28 7.78 19.86
N GLU A 1061 -29.03 7.60 20.31
CA GLU A 1061 -27.81 7.99 19.56
C GLU A 1061 -27.81 9.47 19.11
N TYR A 1062 -28.46 10.37 19.86
CA TYR A 1062 -28.68 11.79 19.49
C TYR A 1062 -29.55 12.02 18.23
N LYS A 1063 -30.03 10.96 17.57
CA LYS A 1063 -31.03 11.01 16.50
C LYS A 1063 -32.39 11.20 17.16
N VAL A 1064 -33.01 12.37 17.00
CA VAL A 1064 -34.31 12.70 17.64
C VAL A 1064 -35.49 12.07 16.90
N GLY A 1065 -35.27 11.54 15.70
CA GLY A 1065 -36.26 10.78 14.94
C GLY A 1065 -37.19 11.66 14.08
N VAL A 1066 -38.12 10.97 13.42
CA VAL A 1066 -39.16 11.59 12.58
C VAL A 1066 -40.31 12.01 13.47
N LEU A 1067 -40.82 13.24 13.32
CA LEU A 1067 -42.04 13.65 14.03
C LEU A 1067 -43.25 12.89 13.46
N PRO A 1068 -44.26 12.54 14.29
CA PRO A 1068 -45.45 11.81 13.82
C PRO A 1068 -46.17 12.56 12.69
N GLU A 1069 -46.22 11.94 11.50
CA GLU A 1069 -46.67 12.57 10.24
C GLU A 1069 -48.17 12.93 10.27
N GLU A 1070 -48.97 12.24 11.08
CA GLU A 1070 -50.36 12.55 11.39
C GLU A 1070 -50.56 13.88 12.13
N LYS A 1071 -49.48 14.42 12.73
CA LYS A 1071 -49.47 15.62 13.58
C LYS A 1071 -48.53 16.72 13.08
N TYR A 1072 -47.42 16.38 12.44
CA TYR A 1072 -46.38 17.31 11.96
C TYR A 1072 -45.89 16.90 10.57
N TYR A 1073 -46.12 17.74 9.56
CA TYR A 1073 -45.69 17.48 8.18
C TYR A 1073 -45.41 18.75 7.39
N PHE A 1074 -44.61 18.66 6.34
CA PHE A 1074 -44.46 19.71 5.33
C PHE A 1074 -45.43 19.49 4.16
N LYS A 1075 -46.12 20.53 3.72
CA LYS A 1075 -46.93 20.53 2.48
C LYS A 1075 -46.90 21.91 1.84
N ASP A 1076 -46.74 21.98 0.52
CA ASP A 1076 -46.68 23.23 -0.27
C ASP A 1076 -45.69 24.26 0.30
N SER A 1077 -44.49 23.80 0.68
CA SER A 1077 -43.41 24.57 1.34
C SER A 1077 -43.80 25.24 2.67
N LYS A 1078 -44.84 24.72 3.33
CA LYS A 1078 -45.30 25.16 4.65
C LYS A 1078 -45.25 24.00 5.62
N PHE A 1079 -44.90 24.29 6.86
CA PHE A 1079 -45.01 23.35 7.98
C PHE A 1079 -46.44 23.37 8.51
N VAL A 1080 -46.99 22.20 8.77
CA VAL A 1080 -48.35 22.03 9.29
C VAL A 1080 -48.30 21.30 10.62
N ILE A 1081 -48.93 21.90 11.62
CA ILE A 1081 -49.24 21.25 12.90
C ILE A 1081 -50.74 20.97 12.93
N HIS A 1082 -51.09 19.69 13.07
CA HIS A 1082 -52.45 19.20 13.12
C HIS A 1082 -52.82 18.78 14.55
N ASP A 1083 -53.55 19.63 15.26
CA ASP A 1083 -54.03 19.35 16.62
C ASP A 1083 -55.43 18.72 16.55
N SER A 1084 -55.47 17.39 16.64
CA SER A 1084 -56.69 16.57 16.61
C SER A 1084 -57.64 16.88 17.76
N ASP A 1085 -57.09 17.18 18.95
CA ASP A 1085 -57.85 17.33 20.19
C ASP A 1085 -58.48 18.72 20.27
N ALA A 1086 -57.78 19.75 19.78
CA ALA A 1086 -58.30 21.10 19.62
C ALA A 1086 -59.07 21.32 18.31
N LYS A 1087 -59.13 20.32 17.42
CA LYS A 1087 -59.65 20.41 16.04
C LYS A 1087 -59.10 21.63 15.28
N LYS A 1088 -57.80 21.86 15.38
CA LYS A 1088 -57.16 23.09 14.92
C LYS A 1088 -55.94 22.79 14.06
N LEU A 1089 -55.92 23.38 12.86
CA LEU A 1089 -54.83 23.26 11.91
C LEU A 1089 -54.01 24.56 11.94
N VAL A 1090 -52.71 24.46 12.18
CA VAL A 1090 -51.78 25.59 12.22
C VAL A 1090 -50.80 25.44 11.07
N VAL A 1091 -50.87 26.35 10.09
CA VAL A 1091 -50.00 26.35 8.91
C VAL A 1091 -49.04 27.53 9.01
N LEU A 1092 -47.75 27.27 8.88
CA LEU A 1092 -46.68 28.26 9.03
C LEU A 1092 -45.64 28.11 7.91
N PRO A 1093 -45.01 29.21 7.44
CA PRO A 1093 -43.85 29.12 6.54
C PRO A 1093 -42.70 28.33 7.18
N ALA A 1094 -42.01 27.50 6.40
CA ALA A 1094 -40.95 26.61 6.88
C ALA A 1094 -39.78 27.35 7.55
N ASP A 1095 -39.49 28.56 7.09
CA ASP A 1095 -38.43 29.47 7.55
C ASP A 1095 -38.74 30.18 8.89
N LYS A 1096 -39.97 30.07 9.41
CA LYS A 1096 -40.45 30.85 10.59
C LYS A 1096 -40.60 30.03 11.87
N ILE A 1097 -39.94 28.86 11.94
CA ILE A 1097 -40.12 27.86 12.99
C ILE A 1097 -38.74 27.35 13.43
N SER A 1098 -38.57 27.13 14.73
CA SER A 1098 -37.36 26.51 15.29
C SER A 1098 -37.72 25.63 16.48
N ILE A 1099 -37.08 24.47 16.59
CA ILE A 1099 -37.14 23.65 17.80
C ILE A 1099 -36.01 24.11 18.73
N LYS A 1100 -36.35 24.35 19.99
CA LYS A 1100 -35.42 24.86 21.02
C LYS A 1100 -35.46 23.94 22.24
N ILE A 1101 -34.31 23.79 22.88
CA ILE A 1101 -34.22 23.19 24.22
C ILE A 1101 -34.63 24.27 25.23
N MET A 1102 -35.68 24.01 26.01
CA MET A 1102 -36.21 24.97 26.98
C MET A 1102 -36.31 24.32 28.36
N LYS A 1103 -35.89 25.04 29.40
CA LYS A 1103 -36.04 24.59 30.79
C LYS A 1103 -37.49 24.82 31.24
N LEU A 1104 -38.22 23.74 31.51
CA LEU A 1104 -39.62 23.77 31.96
C LEU A 1104 -39.69 23.27 33.41
N GLY A 1105 -39.51 24.20 34.34
CA GLY A 1105 -39.44 23.88 35.77
C GLY A 1105 -38.06 23.33 36.16
N ALA A 1106 -38.00 22.07 36.57
CA ALA A 1106 -36.76 21.41 37.01
C ALA A 1106 -36.02 20.65 35.90
N ASP A 1107 -36.69 20.40 34.78
CA ASP A 1107 -36.22 19.58 33.67
C ASP A 1107 -36.04 20.41 32.38
N TYR A 1108 -35.36 19.83 31.40
CA TYR A 1108 -35.18 20.39 30.05
C TYR A 1108 -35.99 19.57 29.04
N ASP A 1109 -36.67 20.27 28.12
CA ASP A 1109 -37.61 19.71 27.16
C ASP A 1109 -37.40 20.32 25.75
N LEU A 1110 -37.89 19.63 24.71
CA LEU A 1110 -37.83 20.06 23.32
C LEU A 1110 -39.14 20.72 22.89
N VAL A 1111 -39.09 22.01 22.56
CA VAL A 1111 -40.28 22.79 22.20
C VAL A 1111 -40.18 23.41 20.81
N ILE A 1112 -41.26 23.30 20.04
CA ILE A 1112 -41.42 24.02 18.77
C ILE A 1112 -41.79 25.46 19.08
N THR A 1113 -41.02 26.40 18.58
CA THR A 1113 -41.24 27.85 18.74
C THR A 1113 -41.40 28.54 17.39
N ASN A 1114 -42.20 29.60 17.36
CA ASN A 1114 -42.28 30.49 16.18
C ASN A 1114 -41.13 31.51 16.17
N GLU A 1115 -41.04 32.31 15.11
CA GLU A 1115 -40.05 33.39 14.94
C GLU A 1115 -39.95 34.39 16.11
N ASN A 1116 -40.99 34.52 16.94
CA ASN A 1116 -40.99 35.39 18.12
C ASN A 1116 -40.57 34.66 19.42
N GLY A 1117 -40.05 33.43 19.32
CA GLY A 1117 -39.65 32.60 20.45
C GLY A 1117 -40.81 32.04 21.28
N LYS A 1118 -42.06 32.22 20.85
CA LYS A 1118 -43.24 31.70 21.56
C LYS A 1118 -43.39 30.21 21.26
N VAL A 1119 -43.49 29.40 22.31
CA VAL A 1119 -43.83 27.98 22.22
C VAL A 1119 -45.20 27.80 21.54
N ILE A 1120 -45.21 26.98 20.49
CA ILE A 1120 -46.39 26.61 19.69
C ILE A 1120 -46.59 25.08 19.62
N GLY A 1121 -45.63 24.28 20.11
CA GLY A 1121 -45.74 22.84 20.28
C GLY A 1121 -44.66 22.30 21.22
N ASP A 1122 -44.86 21.10 21.73
CA ASP A 1122 -43.95 20.36 22.62
C ASP A 1122 -43.70 18.98 22.01
N VAL A 1123 -42.44 18.66 21.74
CA VAL A 1123 -42.00 17.40 21.10
C VAL A 1123 -41.80 16.31 22.15
N SER A 1124 -41.46 16.71 23.38
CA SER A 1124 -41.10 15.86 24.52
C SER A 1124 -42.26 15.02 25.08
N ARG A 1125 -43.49 15.32 24.66
CA ARG A 1125 -44.74 14.63 25.03
C ARG A 1125 -45.27 13.66 23.96
N VAL A 1126 -44.46 13.32 22.97
CA VAL A 1126 -44.77 12.23 22.04
C VAL A 1126 -44.29 10.93 22.69
N ASP A 1127 -45.20 10.17 23.29
CA ASP A 1127 -44.87 8.97 24.10
C ASP A 1127 -44.18 7.84 23.30
N HIS A 1128 -44.20 7.90 21.97
CA HIS A 1128 -43.50 6.98 21.07
C HIS A 1128 -42.87 7.71 19.88
N LEU A 1129 -41.54 7.83 19.87
CA LEU A 1129 -40.78 8.10 18.65
C LEU A 1129 -40.78 6.80 17.83
N ASN A 1130 -41.42 6.82 16.66
CA ASN A 1130 -41.58 5.63 15.82
C ASN A 1130 -40.35 5.46 14.92
N TYR A 1131 -39.69 4.30 15.01
CA TYR A 1131 -38.50 3.96 14.24
C TYR A 1131 -38.81 2.89 13.20
N GLU A 1132 -39.25 3.30 12.02
CA GLU A 1132 -39.31 2.45 10.82
C GLU A 1132 -38.64 3.19 9.64
N LEU A 1133 -37.47 2.69 9.24
CA LEU A 1133 -36.89 2.96 7.92
C LEU A 1133 -37.58 1.99 6.95
N LEU A 1134 -38.31 2.53 5.97
CA LEU A 1134 -38.92 1.75 4.90
C LEU A 1134 -38.30 2.14 3.55
N SER A 1135 -37.91 1.10 2.81
CA SER A 1135 -37.58 1.12 1.40
C SER A 1135 -38.81 1.43 0.53
N ASP A 1136 -38.64 2.13 -0.60
CA ASP A 1136 -38.88 1.55 -1.94
C ASP A 1136 -38.84 2.57 -3.11
N ALA A 1137 -38.17 2.11 -4.16
CA ALA A 1137 -37.92 2.59 -5.53
C ALA A 1137 -38.92 3.49 -6.33
N SER A 1138 -38.35 4.19 -7.34
CA SER A 1138 -38.78 4.38 -8.76
C SER A 1138 -38.61 5.83 -9.27
N GLY A 1139 -38.22 6.16 -10.52
CA GLY A 1139 -37.62 5.39 -11.65
C GLY A 1139 -37.59 6.22 -12.98
N PHE A 1140 -36.61 6.00 -13.87
CA PHE A 1140 -36.51 6.38 -15.34
C PHE A 1140 -36.71 7.87 -15.77
N SER A 1141 -36.14 8.45 -16.87
CA SER A 1141 -35.05 8.11 -17.82
C SER A 1141 -34.84 9.21 -18.90
N LEU A 1142 -33.67 9.21 -19.59
CA LEU A 1142 -33.38 9.80 -20.93
C LEU A 1142 -33.40 11.36 -21.02
N GLU A 1143 -32.66 12.09 -21.89
CA GLU A 1143 -32.02 11.80 -23.19
C GLU A 1143 -30.59 12.41 -23.38
N THR A 1144 -29.88 11.82 -24.33
CA THR A 1144 -28.67 12.15 -25.15
C THR A 1144 -28.48 13.62 -25.63
N PHE A 1145 -27.32 14.14 -26.14
CA PHE A 1145 -26.26 13.62 -27.04
C PHE A 1145 -24.93 14.46 -26.98
N ASP A 1146 -23.80 13.87 -27.44
CA ASP A 1146 -22.59 14.43 -28.13
C ASP A 1146 -21.74 15.61 -27.57
N SER A 1147 -20.42 15.76 -27.84
CA SER A 1147 -19.28 14.84 -28.14
C SER A 1147 -17.94 15.65 -28.23
N ILE A 1148 -16.76 15.01 -28.07
CA ILE A 1148 -15.39 15.44 -28.55
C ILE A 1148 -14.74 16.70 -27.86
N GLU A 1149 -13.46 16.79 -27.47
CA GLU A 1149 -12.27 15.89 -27.43
C GLU A 1149 -11.23 16.36 -26.34
N LEU A 1150 -10.51 15.38 -25.76
CA LEU A 1150 -9.09 15.28 -25.31
C LEU A 1150 -8.22 16.56 -25.14
N SER A 1151 -7.33 16.71 -24.15
CA SER A 1151 -6.25 15.80 -23.64
C SER A 1151 -5.69 16.28 -22.27
N ASP A 1152 -4.80 15.63 -21.48
CA ASP A 1152 -4.29 14.23 -21.30
C ASP A 1152 -3.54 14.13 -19.91
N LEU A 1153 -2.52 13.26 -19.77
CA LEU A 1153 -1.56 13.02 -18.65
C LEU A 1153 -1.99 12.17 -17.43
N HIS A 1154 -1.75 10.86 -17.53
CA HIS A 1154 -1.36 9.98 -16.42
C HIS A 1154 -0.25 9.04 -16.90
N SER A 1155 0.86 8.94 -16.15
CA SER A 1155 1.98 8.05 -16.51
C SER A 1155 2.75 7.58 -15.26
N GLU A 1156 2.23 6.56 -14.56
CA GLU A 1156 2.97 5.81 -13.52
C GLU A 1156 2.30 4.50 -13.04
N TYR A 1157 1.29 3.98 -13.76
CA TYR A 1157 0.33 3.00 -13.20
C TYR A 1157 0.47 1.53 -13.65
N ASP A 1158 1.22 1.21 -14.70
CA ASP A 1158 1.17 -0.12 -15.34
C ASP A 1158 2.25 -1.14 -14.91
N SER A 1159 3.10 -0.80 -13.95
CA SER A 1159 4.10 -1.75 -13.40
C SER A 1159 3.61 -2.59 -12.22
N TYR A 1160 2.47 -2.26 -11.60
CA TYR A 1160 1.91 -3.04 -10.49
C TYR A 1160 0.99 -4.20 -10.94
N LEU A 1161 0.52 -4.18 -12.18
CA LEU A 1161 -0.57 -5.05 -12.67
C LEU A 1161 -0.13 -6.28 -13.48
N ILE A 1162 1.19 -6.48 -13.65
CA ILE A 1162 1.74 -7.54 -14.51
C ILE A 1162 2.45 -8.64 -13.71
N SER A 1163 2.88 -8.37 -12.47
CA SER A 1163 3.68 -9.28 -11.64
C SER A 1163 2.96 -9.83 -10.39
N GLY A 1164 1.81 -9.28 -10.00
CA GLY A 1164 0.92 -9.84 -8.96
C GLY A 1164 -0.39 -10.35 -9.56
N LEU A 1165 -0.71 -11.64 -9.38
CA LEU A 1165 -1.95 -12.32 -9.85
C LEU A 1165 -2.12 -12.52 -11.38
N GLY A 1166 -1.15 -12.15 -12.22
CA GLY A 1166 -1.22 -12.17 -13.69
C GLY A 1166 -0.73 -13.45 -14.42
N GLY A 1167 -0.52 -14.58 -13.73
CA GLY A 1167 -0.14 -15.85 -14.35
C GLY A 1167 -1.34 -16.76 -14.61
N LYS A 1168 -1.37 -17.48 -15.75
CA LYS A 1168 -2.38 -18.52 -16.05
C LYS A 1168 -2.27 -19.73 -15.10
N MET A 1169 -2.72 -19.55 -13.86
CA MET A 1169 -3.15 -20.64 -12.98
C MET A 1169 -4.46 -21.22 -13.51
N PHE A 1170 -4.76 -22.47 -13.15
CA PHE A 1170 -5.97 -23.22 -13.55
C PHE A 1170 -6.01 -23.70 -15.00
N ASP A 1171 -5.08 -24.59 -15.31
CA ASP A 1171 -5.37 -25.76 -16.14
C ASP A 1171 -4.80 -26.98 -15.40
N CYS A 1172 -5.62 -27.67 -14.60
CA CYS A 1172 -5.27 -28.99 -14.07
C CYS A 1172 -6.47 -29.93 -14.28
N PRO A 1173 -6.28 -31.12 -14.87
CA PRO A 1173 -7.37 -31.86 -15.50
C PRO A 1173 -8.07 -32.82 -14.53
N SER A 1174 -9.38 -33.02 -14.67
CA SER A 1174 -9.89 -34.30 -15.20
C SER A 1174 -11.42 -34.47 -15.22
N TYR A 1175 -11.85 -35.29 -16.19
CA TYR A 1175 -13.06 -36.13 -16.24
C TYR A 1175 -14.48 -35.58 -16.50
N HIS A 1176 -14.90 -35.85 -17.75
CA HIS A 1176 -16.16 -36.43 -18.23
C HIS A 1176 -17.22 -35.57 -18.95
N ASN A 1177 -17.38 -35.93 -20.24
CA ASN A 1177 -18.50 -35.75 -21.17
C ASN A 1177 -19.86 -35.37 -20.56
N HIS A 1178 -20.53 -34.39 -21.18
CA HIS A 1178 -21.57 -34.59 -22.20
C HIS A 1178 -21.85 -33.22 -22.85
N ASP A 1179 -21.56 -33.06 -24.14
CA ASP A 1179 -22.47 -33.25 -25.30
C ASP A 1179 -23.44 -32.08 -25.55
N HIS A 1180 -23.29 -31.54 -26.77
CA HIS A 1180 -24.31 -30.89 -27.61
C HIS A 1180 -24.81 -29.45 -27.31
N ASP A 1181 -24.28 -28.54 -28.15
CA ASP A 1181 -25.03 -27.86 -29.23
C ASP A 1181 -25.35 -26.35 -29.12
N LEU A 1182 -24.86 -25.67 -30.17
CA LEU A 1182 -25.44 -24.57 -30.95
C LEU A 1182 -25.11 -23.10 -30.60
N ILE A 1183 -24.17 -22.62 -31.45
CA ILE A 1183 -23.90 -21.24 -31.92
C ILE A 1183 -22.91 -20.45 -31.08
#